data_AF-A0A2A5VB01-F1
#
_entry.id   AF-A0A2A5VB01-F1
#
_cell.length_a   1.000
_cell.length_b   1.000
_cell.length_c   1.000
_cell.angle_alpha   90.00
_cell.angle_beta   90.00
_cell.angle_gamma   90.00
#
_symmetry.space_group_name_H-M   'P 1'
#
loop_
_entity.id
_entity.type
_entity.pdbx_description
1 polymer ?
#
loop_
_entity_poly.entity_id
_entity_poly.type
_entity_poly.pdbx_seq_one_letter_code
_entity_poly.pdbx_strand_id
1 'polypeptide(L)'
;MSRAAVTLVILLMMQTVAAAPPPGDSEVVNDICSTWNSENGICDDYDSTLDATFAEEWVEGQIRMVMETASSIEMSIEFGIHELPRDELGLLDIDLEGDSNPSDGIPADYIRNYRDLAREGSSVEDKMIDYVEQLIQEIVDENFPGATIGAIQPTSEITFFSREEAVCTMNPDIDSIDEELDRVNDPFYPPICLRSALSLIIDPANIGMDPNTGDVDRLMEGLMVMGGEVISNFTTIASSGQYLEYVMIPPAFATVSSVNSPAEIFQLDQSEQAETGARVSIDNLAGSTFSAPTLVNLVATLDSGISPPDWQTEAGPSLRLIVDVDLRDRMNSRIDMEIYVHHLSAETLAEWGLNLETDTISLDSVTSDGIRMFDSELDVDVDGMLNAIPIDTLSDTFSEALGVDVLFQTPTFAPAQDSGGLMFIHDPSTTCDENLAFRYCLGDSGAMASTYPIILQTNSMPSQMQASSIVSKLTQHAKGDISSLDLSILTDEDLASLMSVLELDLEVDLGFLQDILPEGFPSADISMTVQLPEWLDLADSESNSIVFHSEGPSTQNFALGGSRPYDWKQAICLESGRGGVGDPTECTDDSEDLICSSTQETCVSMDVDMEIERLAVRETQAAVEFEFTADVTLEIYRLGINLVDEENLKISPIPADIIRRIIAIGDRKPGGLLSGSEQQATIPLSGGDYNFEVSNLGLIGLSNALMDEVEVAFGELEKIGSQDLILGSETLKSNLDIEPLPIILEIPPMEMPLNMETSDTNPIEIGVRVSSSSLTIALSYGLEDEVKISLAPATIEANPLASALTDLGLEFSDYGVSSESAIFYSIVPPIMEHTLWGLIKSSARLEITMPDSIRINHFESEKGLGSVDVIDGKQVLSYRTPVCPEAENWPQCYREHDTISWSVEVSYMFILGEVVQYILVVLVFLGLAISRLKRRRDARKAASKSAKEAMEEKMLELEIAAQMGELEENLVIETPEDTGTESSNWWNQEDPV
;
A
#
# COMPACT_ATOMS: atom_id res chain seq x y z
N MET A 1 -13.53 138.74 -37.56
CA MET A 1 -13.10 137.90 -38.69
C MET A 1 -11.70 137.31 -38.43
N SER A 2 -11.53 136.51 -37.37
CA SER A 2 -10.25 135.81 -37.08
C SER A 2 -10.43 134.43 -36.44
N ARG A 3 -11.65 133.86 -36.50
CA ARG A 3 -11.96 132.53 -35.94
C ARG A 3 -12.36 131.48 -36.97
N ALA A 4 -12.47 131.84 -38.26
CA ALA A 4 -12.76 130.89 -39.34
C ALA A 4 -11.51 130.44 -40.12
N ALA A 5 -10.40 131.19 -40.02
CA ALA A 5 -9.15 130.84 -40.73
C ALA A 5 -8.30 129.83 -39.95
N VAL A 6 -8.37 129.80 -38.61
CA VAL A 6 -7.59 128.86 -37.79
C VAL A 6 -8.22 127.45 -37.83
N THR A 7 -9.55 127.35 -37.88
CA THR A 7 -10.25 126.07 -38.04
C THR A 7 -10.02 125.45 -39.42
N LEU A 8 -9.91 126.25 -40.49
CA LEU A 8 -9.64 125.72 -41.83
C LEU A 8 -8.19 125.22 -41.99
N VAL A 9 -7.22 125.79 -41.26
CA VAL A 9 -5.82 125.33 -41.28
C VAL A 9 -5.62 124.08 -40.41
N ILE A 10 -6.38 123.92 -39.32
CA ILE A 10 -6.35 122.68 -38.52
C ILE A 10 -7.05 121.53 -39.27
N LEU A 11 -8.11 121.80 -40.05
CA LEU A 11 -8.77 120.79 -40.89
C LEU A 11 -7.96 120.40 -42.14
N LEU A 12 -7.04 121.24 -42.62
CA LEU A 12 -6.16 120.91 -43.76
C LEU A 12 -4.83 120.26 -43.34
N MET A 13 -4.47 120.30 -42.06
CA MET A 13 -3.32 119.58 -41.48
C MET A 13 -3.70 118.19 -40.94
N MET A 14 -5.00 117.88 -40.80
CA MET A 14 -5.50 116.53 -40.62
C MET A 14 -5.81 115.91 -41.98
N GLN A 15 -4.77 115.71 -42.80
CA GLN A 15 -4.83 114.56 -43.68
C GLN A 15 -4.73 113.35 -42.78
N THR A 16 -5.82 112.62 -42.70
CA THR A 16 -5.83 111.20 -42.34
C THR A 16 -4.68 110.54 -43.08
N VAL A 17 -3.57 110.27 -42.40
CA VAL A 17 -2.84 109.05 -42.66
C VAL A 17 -3.89 107.99 -42.36
N ALA A 18 -4.49 107.44 -43.41
CA ALA A 18 -5.18 106.17 -43.28
C ALA A 18 -4.15 105.26 -42.62
N ALA A 19 -4.44 104.79 -41.41
CA ALA A 19 -3.79 103.58 -40.94
C ALA A 19 -3.98 102.56 -42.06
N ALA A 20 -2.91 101.83 -42.39
CA ALA A 20 -3.02 100.68 -43.26
C ALA A 20 -4.24 99.84 -42.81
N PRO A 21 -4.99 99.25 -43.74
CA PRO A 21 -6.05 98.31 -43.39
C PRO A 21 -5.49 97.29 -42.39
N PRO A 22 -6.29 96.82 -41.42
CA PRO A 22 -5.86 95.70 -40.60
C PRO A 22 -5.48 94.51 -41.52
N PRO A 23 -4.44 93.72 -41.17
CA PRO A 23 -4.03 92.55 -41.97
C PRO A 23 -5.21 91.62 -42.24
N GLY A 24 -5.23 91.00 -43.43
CA GLY A 24 -6.34 90.13 -43.91
C GLY A 24 -7.49 90.81 -44.68
N ASP A 25 -7.29 92.01 -45.23
CA ASP A 25 -8.26 92.65 -46.16
C ASP A 25 -7.79 92.43 -47.60
N SER A 26 -8.63 91.89 -48.49
CA SER A 26 -8.30 91.51 -49.91
C SER A 26 -7.74 92.64 -50.81
N GLU A 27 -7.57 93.85 -50.27
CA GLU A 27 -6.95 95.01 -50.91
C GLU A 27 -5.45 95.20 -50.52
N VAL A 28 -4.90 94.42 -49.59
CA VAL A 28 -3.48 94.45 -49.16
C VAL A 28 -2.81 93.14 -49.57
N VAL A 29 -1.99 93.18 -50.62
CA VAL A 29 -1.20 92.02 -51.05
C VAL A 29 0.08 91.96 -50.21
N ASN A 30 0.33 90.81 -49.59
CA ASN A 30 1.61 90.52 -48.95
C ASN A 30 2.70 90.35 -50.05
N ASP A 31 3.49 91.40 -50.28
CA ASP A 31 4.54 91.39 -51.31
C ASP A 31 5.77 90.56 -50.89
N ILE A 32 5.87 90.02 -49.67
CA ILE A 32 7.05 89.26 -49.19
C ILE A 32 7.26 88.02 -50.03
N CYS A 33 6.20 87.27 -50.33
CA CYS A 33 6.30 86.07 -51.16
C CYS A 33 6.61 86.37 -52.64
N SER A 34 6.63 87.65 -53.03
CA SER A 34 7.16 88.12 -54.31
C SER A 34 8.63 88.59 -54.25
N THR A 35 9.29 88.43 -53.10
CA THR A 35 10.71 88.73 -52.90
C THR A 35 11.60 87.51 -53.20
N TRP A 36 12.87 87.75 -53.55
CA TRP A 36 13.88 86.70 -53.84
C TRP A 36 13.58 85.79 -55.04
N ASN A 37 13.41 86.40 -56.22
CA ASN A 37 13.24 85.73 -57.54
C ASN A 37 11.92 84.96 -57.74
N SER A 38 10.96 84.99 -56.83
CA SER A 38 9.57 84.61 -57.08
C SER A 38 8.82 85.82 -57.68
N GLU A 39 8.67 85.90 -59.00
CA GLU A 39 8.05 87.08 -59.63
C GLU A 39 6.54 87.22 -59.33
N ASN A 40 5.86 86.19 -58.81
CA ASN A 40 4.41 86.12 -58.60
C ASN A 40 3.97 85.40 -57.30
N GLY A 41 4.84 85.18 -56.31
CA GLY A 41 4.46 84.41 -55.12
C GLY A 41 3.48 85.18 -54.22
N ILE A 42 2.44 84.50 -53.74
CA ILE A 42 1.41 85.01 -52.82
C ILE A 42 1.45 84.12 -51.59
N CYS A 43 1.40 84.72 -50.40
CA CYS A 43 1.31 83.98 -49.13
C CYS A 43 0.44 84.74 -48.15
N ASP A 44 -0.06 84.01 -47.16
CA ASP A 44 -0.76 84.55 -46.01
C ASP A 44 0.16 85.38 -45.10
N ASP A 45 -0.44 86.31 -44.37
CA ASP A 45 0.26 87.20 -43.43
C ASP A 45 0.74 86.42 -42.20
N TYR A 46 1.99 86.64 -41.80
CA TYR A 46 2.50 86.05 -40.56
C TYR A 46 1.87 86.72 -39.31
N ASP A 47 1.33 85.89 -38.41
CA ASP A 47 0.85 86.27 -37.08
C ASP A 47 1.25 85.17 -36.07
N SER A 48 2.10 85.51 -35.10
CA SER A 48 2.55 84.56 -34.07
C SER A 48 1.41 84.03 -33.18
N THR A 49 0.22 84.65 -33.21
CA THR A 49 -0.95 84.16 -32.47
C THR A 49 -1.65 82.98 -33.15
N LEU A 50 -1.33 82.73 -34.42
CA LEU A 50 -1.80 81.55 -35.18
C LEU A 50 -0.86 80.35 -35.02
N ASP A 51 0.37 80.58 -34.56
CA ASP A 51 1.31 79.52 -34.20
C ASP A 51 0.84 78.79 -32.92
N ALA A 52 0.68 77.48 -33.02
CA ALA A 52 0.27 76.63 -31.92
C ALA A 52 1.44 76.15 -31.04
N THR A 53 2.68 76.52 -31.38
CA THR A 53 3.90 76.05 -30.73
C THR A 53 4.69 77.18 -30.07
N PHE A 54 5.70 76.82 -29.27
CA PHE A 54 6.71 77.76 -28.75
C PHE A 54 8.11 77.44 -29.29
N ALA A 55 8.20 76.49 -30.22
CA ALA A 55 9.42 76.04 -30.86
C ALA A 55 9.51 76.66 -32.26
N GLU A 56 10.62 76.44 -32.96
CA GLU A 56 10.78 76.83 -34.37
C GLU A 56 10.32 75.73 -35.33
N GLU A 57 9.61 74.72 -34.80
CA GLU A 57 9.13 73.54 -35.50
C GLU A 57 7.69 73.27 -35.06
N TRP A 58 6.83 73.02 -36.04
CA TRP A 58 5.47 72.52 -35.82
C TRP A 58 5.21 71.38 -36.79
N VAL A 59 5.26 70.16 -36.26
CA VAL A 59 5.05 68.92 -37.01
C VAL A 59 3.99 68.08 -36.31
N GLU A 60 2.96 67.70 -37.04
CA GLU A 60 1.94 66.75 -36.57
C GLU A 60 2.00 65.49 -37.42
N GLY A 61 2.03 64.31 -36.82
CA GLY A 61 2.24 63.09 -37.59
C GLY A 61 1.66 61.82 -37.01
N GLN A 62 1.53 60.82 -37.87
CA GLN A 62 1.10 59.48 -37.53
C GLN A 62 2.19 58.47 -37.92
N ILE A 63 2.55 57.62 -36.97
CA ILE A 63 3.43 56.48 -37.16
C ILE A 63 2.58 55.22 -37.03
N ARG A 64 2.45 54.47 -38.12
CA ARG A 64 1.69 53.23 -38.18
C ARG A 64 2.65 52.06 -38.38
N MET A 65 2.67 51.15 -37.42
CA MET A 65 3.45 49.91 -37.41
C MET A 65 2.49 48.75 -37.64
N VAL A 66 2.63 48.08 -38.79
CA VAL A 66 1.85 46.90 -39.17
C VAL A 66 2.77 45.71 -39.16
N MET A 67 2.53 44.77 -38.25
CA MET A 67 3.24 43.50 -38.24
C MET A 67 2.60 42.60 -39.30
N GLU A 68 3.27 42.40 -40.44
CA GLU A 68 2.77 41.48 -41.47
C GLU A 68 2.95 40.03 -41.03
N THR A 69 4.06 39.78 -40.32
CA THR A 69 4.48 38.48 -39.78
C THR A 69 5.19 38.70 -38.45
N ALA A 70 5.59 37.64 -37.75
CA ALA A 70 6.41 37.79 -36.54
C ALA A 70 7.84 38.27 -36.85
N SER A 71 8.30 38.12 -38.09
CA SER A 71 9.64 38.52 -38.54
C SER A 71 9.69 39.81 -39.36
N SER A 72 8.56 40.33 -39.83
CA SER A 72 8.47 41.52 -40.70
C SER A 72 7.49 42.55 -40.16
N ILE A 73 7.97 43.79 -39.98
CA ILE A 73 7.17 44.95 -39.60
C ILE A 73 7.23 45.98 -40.73
N GLU A 74 6.07 46.36 -41.27
CA GLU A 74 5.93 47.51 -42.16
C GLU A 74 5.61 48.75 -41.31
N MET A 75 6.49 49.75 -41.36
CA MET A 75 6.29 51.02 -40.68
C MET A 75 6.02 52.10 -41.72
N SER A 76 4.87 52.78 -41.63
CA SER A 76 4.56 53.96 -42.42
C SER A 76 4.50 55.20 -41.52
N ILE A 77 5.28 56.21 -41.88
CA ILE A 77 5.36 57.48 -41.16
C ILE A 77 4.78 58.55 -42.07
N GLU A 78 3.83 59.32 -41.53
CA GLU A 78 3.17 60.43 -42.21
C GLU A 78 3.34 61.69 -41.35
N PHE A 79 3.90 62.74 -41.92
CA PHE A 79 4.12 64.03 -41.25
C PHE A 79 3.40 65.16 -41.98
N GLY A 80 2.64 65.93 -41.24
CA GLY A 80 2.04 67.20 -41.61
C GLY A 80 2.89 68.33 -41.03
N ILE A 81 3.58 69.03 -41.92
CA ILE A 81 4.53 70.08 -41.60
C ILE A 81 3.80 71.41 -41.69
N HIS A 82 3.67 72.08 -40.55
CA HIS A 82 3.11 73.42 -40.42
C HIS A 82 4.21 74.48 -40.38
N GLU A 83 5.36 74.15 -39.77
CA GLU A 83 6.51 75.03 -39.63
C GLU A 83 7.81 74.24 -39.47
N LEU A 84 8.91 74.72 -40.04
CA LEU A 84 10.25 74.14 -39.88
C LEU A 84 11.31 75.21 -39.51
N PRO A 85 12.46 74.80 -38.96
CA PRO A 85 13.56 75.72 -38.65
C PRO A 85 14.07 76.46 -39.90
N ARG A 86 14.23 77.78 -39.80
CA ARG A 86 14.67 78.64 -40.93
C ARG A 86 16.11 78.38 -41.35
N ASP A 87 16.96 78.01 -40.40
CA ASP A 87 18.37 77.75 -40.63
C ASP A 87 18.59 76.47 -41.44
N GLU A 88 17.85 75.42 -41.12
CA GLU A 88 17.89 74.13 -41.83
C GLU A 88 17.48 74.27 -43.30
N LEU A 89 16.47 75.12 -43.59
CA LEU A 89 16.04 75.41 -44.97
C LEU A 89 16.90 76.47 -45.68
N GLY A 90 17.82 77.15 -44.97
CA GLY A 90 18.64 78.22 -45.52
C GLY A 90 17.85 79.50 -45.84
N LEU A 91 16.84 79.80 -45.02
CA LEU A 91 15.90 80.91 -45.16
C LEU A 91 15.96 81.92 -43.99
N LEU A 92 17.01 81.86 -43.16
CA LEU A 92 17.26 82.79 -42.03
C LEU A 92 17.19 84.28 -42.37
N ASP A 93 17.55 84.65 -43.60
CA ASP A 93 17.57 86.07 -44.01
C ASP A 93 16.18 86.59 -44.46
N ILE A 94 15.13 85.74 -44.46
CA ILE A 94 13.76 86.14 -44.79
C ILE A 94 13.15 86.88 -43.60
N ASP A 95 12.61 88.06 -43.87
CA ASP A 95 11.75 88.81 -42.95
C ASP A 95 10.29 88.46 -43.26
N LEU A 96 9.61 87.74 -42.36
CA LEU A 96 8.19 87.40 -42.51
C LEU A 96 7.25 88.58 -42.16
N GLU A 97 7.81 89.72 -41.77
CA GLU A 97 7.07 90.88 -41.24
C GLU A 97 6.19 90.52 -40.02
N GLY A 98 5.13 91.29 -39.75
CA GLY A 98 4.25 91.07 -38.60
C GLY A 98 4.97 91.23 -37.24
N ASP A 99 4.80 90.25 -36.37
CA ASP A 99 5.49 90.12 -35.10
C ASP A 99 6.57 89.02 -35.10
N SER A 100 6.97 88.55 -36.28
CA SER A 100 7.99 87.53 -36.45
C SER A 100 9.39 88.00 -36.03
N ASN A 101 10.20 87.06 -35.57
CA ASN A 101 11.60 87.23 -35.21
C ASN A 101 12.45 86.07 -35.78
N PRO A 102 13.80 86.19 -35.81
CA PRO A 102 14.67 85.17 -36.39
C PRO A 102 14.73 83.82 -35.64
N SER A 103 14.08 83.68 -34.49
CA SER A 103 13.94 82.41 -33.76
C SER A 103 12.57 81.74 -33.95
N ASP A 104 11.68 82.34 -34.74
CA ASP A 104 10.47 81.65 -35.20
C ASP A 104 10.85 80.83 -36.45
N GLY A 105 10.16 79.71 -36.66
CA GLY A 105 10.36 78.88 -37.84
C GLY A 105 9.77 79.54 -39.10
N ILE A 106 9.80 78.81 -40.21
CA ILE A 106 9.18 79.22 -41.46
C ILE A 106 7.88 78.43 -41.69
N PRO A 107 6.73 79.12 -41.83
CA PRO A 107 5.46 78.44 -42.04
C PRO A 107 5.39 77.70 -43.39
N ALA A 108 4.51 76.71 -43.46
CA ALA A 108 4.31 75.83 -44.61
C ALA A 108 4.03 76.60 -45.92
N ASP A 109 3.31 77.72 -45.85
CA ASP A 109 2.99 78.57 -47.00
C ASP A 109 4.24 79.17 -47.67
N TYR A 110 5.13 79.69 -46.83
CA TYR A 110 6.41 80.22 -47.27
C TYR A 110 7.33 79.11 -47.79
N ILE A 111 7.31 77.91 -47.18
CA ILE A 111 8.07 76.74 -47.67
C ILE A 111 7.60 76.34 -49.07
N ARG A 112 6.27 76.29 -49.32
CA ARG A 112 5.70 75.97 -50.63
C ARG A 112 6.08 76.98 -51.70
N ASN A 113 5.93 78.27 -51.39
CA ASN A 113 6.28 79.35 -52.32
C ASN A 113 7.77 79.35 -52.70
N TYR A 114 8.66 79.11 -51.72
CA TYR A 114 10.11 79.07 -51.94
C TYR A 114 10.67 77.70 -52.30
N ARG A 115 9.83 76.68 -52.53
CA ARG A 115 10.25 75.29 -52.79
C ARG A 115 11.35 75.16 -53.84
N ASP A 116 11.17 75.84 -54.98
CA ASP A 116 12.07 75.74 -56.13
C ASP A 116 13.31 76.65 -55.99
N LEU A 117 13.42 77.42 -54.90
CA LEU A 117 14.54 78.34 -54.65
C LEU A 117 15.82 77.55 -54.32
N ALA A 118 16.80 77.60 -55.22
CA ALA A 118 18.09 76.96 -55.00
C ALA A 118 19.07 77.90 -54.26
N ARG A 119 19.54 77.49 -53.09
CA ARG A 119 20.61 78.16 -52.31
C ARG A 119 21.70 77.15 -51.94
N GLU A 120 22.96 77.55 -52.13
CA GLU A 120 24.13 76.73 -51.77
C GLU A 120 24.25 75.37 -52.49
N GLY A 121 23.47 75.14 -53.56
CA GLY A 121 23.57 73.96 -54.41
C GLY A 121 22.42 72.97 -54.29
N SER A 122 21.51 73.15 -53.32
CA SER A 122 20.26 72.41 -53.15
C SER A 122 19.04 73.35 -53.17
N SER A 123 17.87 72.84 -53.55
CA SER A 123 16.59 73.58 -53.41
C SER A 123 16.10 73.58 -51.96
N VAL A 124 15.16 74.46 -51.63
CA VAL A 124 14.45 74.41 -50.34
C VAL A 124 13.72 73.07 -50.18
N GLU A 125 13.19 72.52 -51.27
CA GLU A 125 12.60 71.17 -51.29
C GLU A 125 13.61 70.10 -50.89
N ASP A 126 14.80 70.09 -51.50
CA ASP A 126 15.84 69.10 -51.20
C ASP A 126 16.23 69.18 -49.71
N LYS A 127 16.39 70.39 -49.17
CA LYS A 127 16.71 70.62 -47.75
C LYS A 127 15.59 70.20 -46.80
N MET A 128 14.34 70.43 -47.18
CA MET A 128 13.18 69.97 -46.42
C MET A 128 13.15 68.44 -46.36
N ILE A 129 13.38 67.76 -47.49
CA ILE A 129 13.44 66.30 -47.54
C ILE A 129 14.61 65.77 -46.69
N ASP A 130 15.80 66.38 -46.78
CA ASP A 130 16.96 66.00 -45.97
C ASP A 130 16.70 66.17 -44.46
N TYR A 131 16.00 67.23 -44.04
CA TYR A 131 15.65 67.46 -42.64
C TYR A 131 14.59 66.47 -42.14
N VAL A 132 13.55 66.22 -42.95
CA VAL A 132 12.51 65.23 -42.63
C VAL A 132 13.09 63.82 -42.57
N GLU A 133 14.06 63.49 -43.40
CA GLU A 133 14.79 62.21 -43.30
C GLU A 133 15.53 62.09 -41.96
N GLN A 134 16.11 63.17 -41.44
CA GLN A 134 16.72 63.18 -40.10
C GLN A 134 15.69 62.99 -38.98
N LEU A 135 14.52 63.62 -39.07
CA LEU A 135 13.42 63.42 -38.11
C LEU A 135 12.94 61.97 -38.10
N ILE A 136 12.78 61.36 -39.28
CA ILE A 136 12.42 59.94 -39.40
C ILE A 136 13.52 59.06 -38.80
N GLN A 137 14.79 59.37 -39.09
CA GLN A 137 15.92 58.59 -38.58
C GLN A 137 15.99 58.62 -37.05
N GLU A 138 15.68 59.75 -36.40
CA GLU A 138 15.62 59.86 -34.93
C GLU A 138 14.56 58.92 -34.33
N ILE A 139 13.37 58.86 -34.93
CA ILE A 139 12.29 57.96 -34.47
C ILE A 139 12.66 56.49 -34.68
N VAL A 140 13.29 56.19 -35.82
CA VAL A 140 13.61 54.81 -36.22
C VAL A 140 14.79 54.27 -35.42
N ASP A 141 15.86 55.05 -35.20
CA ASP A 141 17.05 54.59 -34.48
C ASP A 141 16.79 54.26 -33.01
N GLU A 142 15.73 54.82 -32.41
CA GLU A 142 15.34 54.52 -31.03
C GLU A 142 14.85 53.08 -30.85
N ASN A 143 14.15 52.51 -31.85
CA ASN A 143 13.57 51.16 -31.78
C ASN A 143 14.26 50.15 -32.69
N PHE A 144 14.83 50.60 -33.81
CA PHE A 144 15.36 49.76 -34.89
C PHE A 144 16.67 50.32 -35.45
N PRO A 145 17.78 50.26 -34.67
CA PRO A 145 19.05 50.83 -35.07
C PRO A 145 19.55 50.19 -36.38
N GLY A 146 19.75 51.01 -37.41
CA GLY A 146 20.25 50.57 -38.73
C GLY A 146 19.20 50.14 -39.75
N ALA A 147 17.91 50.42 -39.49
CA ALA A 147 16.87 50.31 -40.51
C ALA A 147 17.10 51.29 -41.68
N THR A 148 16.65 50.90 -42.88
CA THR A 148 16.80 51.73 -44.08
C THR A 148 15.50 52.47 -44.37
N ILE A 149 15.54 53.80 -44.42
CA ILE A 149 14.39 54.64 -44.74
C ILE A 149 14.04 54.50 -46.24
N GLY A 150 12.75 54.36 -46.55
CA GLY A 150 12.24 54.42 -47.92
C GLY A 150 12.27 55.84 -48.51
N ALA A 151 11.92 55.97 -49.79
CA ALA A 151 11.83 57.29 -50.42
C ALA A 151 10.66 58.09 -49.83
N ILE A 152 10.92 59.33 -49.42
CA ILE A 152 9.90 60.27 -48.95
C ILE A 152 9.05 60.72 -50.15
N GLN A 153 7.72 60.67 -50.03
CA GLN A 153 6.76 61.04 -51.07
C GLN A 153 5.68 61.98 -50.50
N PRO A 154 5.13 62.92 -51.29
CA PRO A 154 4.04 63.77 -50.83
C PRO A 154 2.72 62.99 -50.68
N THR A 155 1.91 63.35 -49.69
CA THR A 155 0.53 62.84 -49.49
C THR A 155 -0.47 63.99 -49.43
N SER A 156 -1.74 63.72 -49.74
CA SER A 156 -2.81 64.73 -49.78
C SER A 156 -3.58 64.86 -48.47
N GLU A 157 -3.52 63.86 -47.60
CA GLU A 157 -4.25 63.84 -46.33
C GLU A 157 -3.48 63.01 -45.29
N ILE A 158 -3.69 63.34 -44.01
CA ILE A 158 -3.22 62.58 -42.85
C ILE A 158 -4.39 62.39 -41.89
N THR A 159 -4.64 61.14 -41.51
CA THR A 159 -5.75 60.80 -40.62
C THR A 159 -5.25 60.56 -39.20
N PHE A 160 -5.73 61.35 -38.25
CA PHE A 160 -5.45 61.19 -36.82
C PHE A 160 -6.61 60.48 -36.11
N PHE A 161 -6.31 59.79 -35.01
CA PHE A 161 -7.33 59.15 -34.17
C PHE A 161 -7.83 60.04 -33.03
N SER A 162 -7.06 61.06 -32.63
CA SER A 162 -7.44 62.02 -31.59
C SER A 162 -7.52 63.47 -32.06
N ARG A 163 -7.26 63.74 -33.36
CA ARG A 163 -7.44 65.04 -34.02
C ARG A 163 -8.31 64.95 -35.28
N GLU A 164 -8.66 66.10 -35.84
CA GLU A 164 -9.32 66.19 -37.14
C GLU A 164 -8.33 65.84 -38.26
N GLU A 165 -8.85 65.33 -39.37
CA GLU A 165 -8.06 64.99 -40.55
C GLU A 165 -7.38 66.24 -41.14
N ALA A 166 -6.07 66.16 -41.38
CA ALA A 166 -5.31 67.24 -41.99
C ALA A 166 -5.34 67.10 -43.53
N VAL A 167 -5.91 68.10 -44.21
CA VAL A 167 -5.92 68.18 -45.69
C VAL A 167 -4.73 69.00 -46.16
N CYS A 168 -3.92 68.43 -47.05
CA CYS A 168 -2.60 68.93 -47.39
C CYS A 168 -2.49 69.33 -48.86
N THR A 169 -1.59 70.27 -49.17
CA THR A 169 -1.25 70.64 -50.54
C THR A 169 0.24 70.89 -50.69
N MET A 170 0.80 70.50 -51.83
CA MET A 170 2.14 70.87 -52.28
C MET A 170 2.11 71.94 -53.37
N ASN A 171 0.91 72.40 -53.76
CA ASN A 171 0.72 73.36 -54.83
C ASN A 171 0.71 74.79 -54.27
N PRO A 172 1.66 75.66 -54.66
CA PRO A 172 1.79 77.03 -54.18
C PRO A 172 0.86 78.04 -54.88
N ASP A 173 -0.18 77.58 -55.58
CA ASP A 173 -1.18 78.44 -56.25
C ASP A 173 -2.56 78.33 -55.56
N ILE A 174 -2.68 77.51 -54.52
CA ILE A 174 -3.93 77.15 -53.84
C ILE A 174 -3.64 76.95 -52.36
N ASP A 175 -2.88 77.85 -51.75
CA ASP A 175 -2.44 77.74 -50.36
C ASP A 175 -2.96 78.88 -49.51
N SER A 176 -3.04 80.10 -50.05
CA SER A 176 -3.40 81.32 -49.31
C SER A 176 -4.85 81.81 -49.53
N ILE A 177 -5.30 82.75 -48.69
CA ILE A 177 -6.61 83.44 -48.82
C ILE A 177 -6.70 84.31 -50.08
N ASP A 178 -5.57 84.87 -50.51
CA ASP A 178 -5.48 85.77 -51.65
C ASP A 178 -5.52 85.02 -53.00
N GLU A 179 -5.35 83.70 -52.96
CA GLU A 179 -5.48 82.79 -54.10
C GLU A 179 -6.85 82.11 -54.16
N GLU A 180 -7.43 81.76 -53.01
CA GLU A 180 -8.70 81.04 -52.91
C GLU A 180 -9.68 81.68 -51.89
N LEU A 181 -10.83 82.16 -52.39
CA LEU A 181 -11.82 82.97 -51.65
C LEU A 181 -12.47 82.31 -50.42
N ASP A 182 -12.31 81.00 -50.22
CA ASP A 182 -12.92 80.23 -49.12
C ASP A 182 -11.89 79.82 -48.03
N ARG A 183 -10.65 80.35 -48.08
CA ARG A 183 -9.61 80.09 -47.08
C ARG A 183 -9.52 81.16 -45.99
N VAL A 184 -8.88 80.81 -44.89
CA VAL A 184 -8.55 81.72 -43.79
C VAL A 184 -7.12 82.20 -44.02
N ASN A 185 -6.83 83.46 -43.68
CA ASN A 185 -5.47 84.01 -43.69
C ASN A 185 -4.67 83.35 -42.56
N ASP A 186 -4.01 82.23 -42.84
CA ASP A 186 -3.25 81.44 -41.88
C ASP A 186 -2.05 80.76 -42.56
N PRO A 187 -0.82 81.27 -42.37
CA PRO A 187 0.37 80.81 -43.09
C PRO A 187 0.83 79.40 -42.70
N PHE A 188 0.28 78.84 -41.61
CA PHE A 188 0.57 77.48 -41.15
C PHE A 188 -0.35 76.44 -41.80
N TYR A 189 -1.43 76.87 -42.46
CA TYR A 189 -2.42 76.00 -43.08
C TYR A 189 -2.58 76.30 -44.58
N PRO A 190 -2.86 75.29 -45.41
CA PRO A 190 -2.80 73.85 -45.14
C PRO A 190 -1.35 73.39 -44.88
N PRO A 191 -1.12 72.28 -44.18
CA PRO A 191 0.23 71.73 -43.99
C PRO A 191 0.82 71.10 -45.27
N ILE A 192 2.14 70.96 -45.30
CA ILE A 192 2.86 70.12 -46.26
C ILE A 192 2.90 68.70 -45.71
N CYS A 193 2.34 67.73 -46.44
CA CYS A 193 2.29 66.36 -45.96
C CYS A 193 3.23 65.44 -46.74
N LEU A 194 4.08 64.74 -45.99
CA LEU A 194 5.07 63.80 -46.49
C LEU A 194 4.87 62.44 -45.84
N ARG A 195 5.11 61.38 -46.62
CA ARG A 195 5.01 60.00 -46.20
C ARG A 195 6.29 59.25 -46.54
N SER A 196 6.72 58.38 -45.64
CA SER A 196 7.73 57.36 -45.91
C SER A 196 7.25 55.99 -45.44
N ALA A 197 7.72 54.93 -46.10
CA ALA A 197 7.45 53.56 -45.72
C ALA A 197 8.79 52.81 -45.54
N LEU A 198 8.89 52.06 -44.46
CA LEU A 198 10.05 51.27 -44.08
C LEU A 198 9.61 49.82 -43.87
N SER A 199 10.46 48.88 -44.29
CA SER A 199 10.29 47.46 -43.98
C SER A 199 11.42 47.04 -43.07
N LEU A 200 11.04 46.49 -41.92
CA LEU A 200 11.92 46.07 -40.84
C LEU A 200 11.88 44.56 -40.76
N ILE A 201 13.04 43.91 -40.82
CA ILE A 201 13.17 42.46 -40.68
C ILE A 201 13.88 42.17 -39.37
N ILE A 202 13.26 41.37 -38.52
CA ILE A 202 13.82 40.91 -37.25
C ILE A 202 14.76 39.74 -37.54
N ASP A 203 15.99 39.80 -37.01
CA ASP A 203 16.95 38.70 -37.11
C ASP A 203 16.54 37.55 -36.16
N PRO A 204 16.25 36.33 -36.66
CA PRO A 204 15.89 35.18 -35.84
C PRO A 204 16.93 34.84 -34.77
N ALA A 205 18.20 35.15 -35.01
CA ALA A 205 19.26 34.90 -34.03
C ALA A 205 19.09 35.74 -32.74
N ASN A 206 18.42 36.90 -32.82
CA ASN A 206 18.19 37.76 -31.65
C ASN A 206 17.19 37.17 -30.64
N ILE A 207 16.37 36.20 -31.07
CA ILE A 207 15.39 35.51 -30.23
C ILE A 207 15.82 34.08 -29.88
N GLY A 208 17.09 33.72 -30.10
CA GLY A 208 17.63 32.41 -29.73
C GLY A 208 17.20 31.24 -30.63
N MET A 209 16.69 31.54 -31.83
CA MET A 209 16.33 30.52 -32.81
C MET A 209 17.55 29.97 -33.56
N ASP A 210 17.47 28.71 -34.00
CA ASP A 210 18.42 28.17 -34.98
C ASP A 210 18.14 28.80 -36.37
N PRO A 211 19.08 29.57 -36.93
CA PRO A 211 18.89 30.23 -38.23
C PRO A 211 18.74 29.25 -39.41
N ASN A 212 18.94 27.94 -39.22
CA ASN A 212 18.80 26.93 -40.26
C ASN A 212 17.47 26.15 -40.20
N THR A 213 16.78 26.13 -39.06
CA THR A 213 15.56 25.32 -38.86
C THR A 213 14.38 26.14 -38.34
N GLY A 214 14.63 27.27 -37.66
CA GLY A 214 13.62 28.07 -36.99
C GLY A 214 12.67 28.81 -37.94
N ASP A 215 11.37 28.58 -37.79
CA ASP A 215 10.31 29.40 -38.40
C ASP A 215 9.70 30.34 -37.34
N VAL A 216 10.10 31.61 -37.37
CA VAL A 216 9.71 32.65 -36.39
C VAL A 216 8.19 32.78 -36.32
N ASP A 217 7.53 32.76 -37.48
CA ASP A 217 6.09 32.98 -37.56
C ASP A 217 5.36 31.78 -36.97
N ARG A 218 5.81 30.56 -37.31
CA ARG A 218 5.23 29.32 -36.80
C ARG A 218 5.44 29.16 -35.28
N LEU A 219 6.60 29.54 -34.76
CA LEU A 219 6.86 29.54 -33.31
C LEU A 219 5.92 30.50 -32.58
N MET A 220 5.80 31.74 -33.06
CA MET A 220 4.96 32.75 -32.41
C MET A 220 3.47 32.39 -32.50
N GLU A 221 2.99 31.89 -33.64
CA GLU A 221 1.63 31.38 -33.78
C GLU A 221 1.38 30.23 -32.79
N GLY A 222 2.29 29.26 -32.70
CA GLY A 222 2.19 28.16 -31.74
C GLY A 222 2.22 28.60 -30.29
N LEU A 223 3.04 29.57 -29.95
CA LEU A 223 3.08 30.17 -28.61
C LEU A 223 1.71 30.76 -28.23
N MET A 224 1.11 31.57 -29.12
CA MET A 224 -0.18 32.22 -28.87
C MET A 224 -1.34 31.23 -28.80
N VAL A 225 -1.35 30.22 -29.67
CA VAL A 225 -2.37 29.17 -29.70
C VAL A 225 -2.31 28.27 -28.46
N MET A 226 -1.12 28.04 -27.93
CA MET A 226 -0.93 27.36 -26.64
C MET A 226 -1.45 28.19 -25.45
N GLY A 227 -1.64 29.50 -25.63
CA GLY A 227 -2.04 30.44 -24.58
C GLY A 227 -0.88 31.19 -23.93
N GLY A 228 0.28 31.23 -24.58
CA GLY A 228 1.37 32.13 -24.20
C GLY A 228 1.05 33.57 -24.54
N GLU A 229 1.66 34.49 -23.80
CA GLU A 229 1.57 35.94 -24.03
C GLU A 229 2.93 36.48 -24.48
N VAL A 230 2.92 37.37 -25.48
CA VAL A 230 4.13 38.09 -25.92
C VAL A 230 4.01 39.57 -25.59
N ILE A 231 5.00 40.09 -24.87
CA ILE A 231 5.08 41.49 -24.48
C ILE A 231 5.95 42.23 -25.50
N SER A 232 5.32 43.13 -26.26
CA SER A 232 5.98 44.03 -27.18
C SER A 232 6.23 45.39 -26.51
N ASN A 233 7.42 45.95 -26.65
CA ASN A 233 7.80 47.24 -26.08
C ASN A 233 8.43 48.16 -27.14
N PHE A 234 7.75 49.25 -27.47
CA PHE A 234 8.28 50.30 -28.36
C PHE A 234 8.42 51.61 -27.61
N THR A 235 9.58 52.24 -27.71
CA THR A 235 9.80 53.58 -27.19
C THR A 235 9.27 54.60 -28.19
N THR A 236 8.21 55.31 -27.84
CA THR A 236 7.65 56.38 -28.67
C THR A 236 8.28 57.72 -28.26
N ILE A 237 8.71 58.51 -29.25
CA ILE A 237 9.43 59.78 -29.04
C ILE A 237 8.68 60.91 -29.75
N ALA A 238 8.60 62.08 -29.10
CA ALA A 238 8.17 63.32 -29.73
C ALA A 238 9.04 64.49 -29.25
N SER A 239 9.72 65.14 -30.18
CA SER A 239 10.54 66.33 -29.93
C SER A 239 9.67 67.57 -29.69
N SER A 240 10.30 68.67 -29.30
CA SER A 240 9.60 69.91 -28.99
C SER A 240 8.93 70.48 -30.24
N GLY A 241 7.66 70.88 -30.17
CA GLY A 241 6.91 71.32 -31.35
C GLY A 241 6.27 70.18 -32.15
N GLN A 242 6.35 68.95 -31.65
CA GLN A 242 5.77 67.78 -32.32
C GLN A 242 4.52 67.24 -31.61
N TYR A 243 3.56 66.81 -32.42
CA TYR A 243 2.44 65.98 -31.99
C TYR A 243 2.44 64.69 -32.79
N LEU A 244 2.67 63.54 -32.13
CA LEU A 244 2.83 62.26 -32.79
C LEU A 244 1.86 61.21 -32.26
N GLU A 245 1.19 60.54 -33.18
CA GLU A 245 0.28 59.42 -32.92
C GLU A 245 0.91 58.11 -33.38
N TYR A 246 1.13 57.18 -32.46
CA TYR A 246 1.67 55.86 -32.75
C TYR A 246 0.55 54.82 -32.74
N VAL A 247 0.52 53.99 -33.77
CA VAL A 247 -0.46 52.90 -33.94
C VAL A 247 0.29 51.61 -34.23
N MET A 248 0.06 50.58 -33.42
CA MET A 248 0.57 49.23 -33.59
C MET A 248 -0.59 48.29 -33.97
N ILE A 249 -0.40 47.55 -35.06
CA ILE A 249 -1.29 46.49 -35.51
C ILE A 249 -0.53 45.17 -35.45
N PRO A 250 -0.99 44.20 -34.65
CA PRO A 250 -0.37 42.88 -34.56
C PRO A 250 -0.56 42.06 -35.84
N PRO A 251 0.16 40.94 -36.01
CA PRO A 251 -0.08 40.01 -37.12
C PRO A 251 -1.44 39.34 -36.98
N ALA A 252 -1.96 38.77 -38.08
CA ALA A 252 -3.32 38.24 -38.16
C ALA A 252 -3.65 37.12 -37.15
N PHE A 253 -2.65 36.41 -36.64
CA PHE A 253 -2.83 35.35 -35.63
C PHE A 253 -2.76 35.86 -34.17
N ALA A 254 -2.60 37.16 -33.96
CA ALA A 254 -2.45 37.76 -32.64
C ALA A 254 -3.38 38.97 -32.43
N THR A 255 -3.74 39.21 -31.17
CA THR A 255 -4.55 40.35 -30.74
C THR A 255 -3.92 41.04 -29.54
N VAL A 256 -4.16 42.35 -29.39
CA VAL A 256 -3.69 43.12 -28.23
C VAL A 256 -4.67 42.95 -27.06
N SER A 257 -4.20 42.33 -25.98
CA SER A 257 -5.02 42.03 -24.79
C SER A 257 -4.90 43.10 -23.70
N SER A 258 -3.71 43.68 -23.54
CA SER A 258 -3.46 44.75 -22.57
C SER A 258 -2.39 45.73 -23.04
N VAL A 259 -2.46 46.96 -22.53
CA VAL A 259 -1.47 48.02 -22.81
C VAL A 259 -1.19 48.84 -21.56
N ASN A 260 -0.02 49.48 -21.46
CA ASN A 260 0.28 50.40 -20.38
C ASN A 260 -0.35 51.79 -20.61
N SER A 261 -0.71 52.50 -19.54
CA SER A 261 -1.13 53.91 -19.64
C SER A 261 0.06 54.79 -20.09
N PRO A 262 -0.11 55.76 -21.02
CA PRO A 262 -1.36 56.32 -21.56
C PRO A 262 -1.88 55.67 -22.86
N ALA A 263 -1.36 54.52 -23.28
CA ALA A 263 -1.84 53.83 -24.48
C ALA A 263 -3.27 53.29 -24.32
N GLU A 264 -3.94 53.08 -25.45
CA GLU A 264 -5.30 52.57 -25.55
C GLU A 264 -5.39 51.42 -26.56
N ILE A 265 -6.32 50.49 -26.32
CA ILE A 265 -6.65 49.42 -27.27
C ILE A 265 -7.78 49.91 -28.18
N PHE A 266 -7.67 49.66 -29.48
CA PHE A 266 -8.72 49.92 -30.46
C PHE A 266 -9.07 48.65 -31.25
N GLN A 267 -10.26 48.63 -31.85
CA GLN A 267 -10.76 47.50 -32.63
C GLN A 267 -10.45 47.71 -34.11
N LEU A 268 -10.01 46.65 -34.81
CA LEU A 268 -9.82 46.68 -36.25
C LEU A 268 -11.15 46.40 -36.96
N ASP A 269 -11.54 47.28 -37.90
CA ASP A 269 -12.86 47.27 -38.57
C ASP A 269 -13.07 46.14 -39.60
N GLN A 270 -12.34 45.02 -39.55
CA GLN A 270 -12.32 44.01 -40.61
C GLN A 270 -12.21 42.53 -40.17
N SER A 271 -13.08 41.99 -39.30
CA SER A 271 -13.22 40.51 -39.17
C SER A 271 -14.44 40.10 -38.32
N GLU A 272 -14.89 38.84 -38.44
CA GLU A 272 -15.83 38.18 -37.50
C GLU A 272 -15.18 37.92 -36.13
N GLN A 273 -13.84 37.95 -36.05
CA GLN A 273 -13.05 37.96 -34.81
C GLN A 273 -12.67 39.41 -34.45
N ALA A 274 -12.81 39.78 -33.19
CA ALA A 274 -12.53 41.12 -32.69
C ALA A 274 -11.01 41.33 -32.52
N GLU A 275 -10.30 41.44 -33.64
CA GLU A 275 -8.87 41.77 -33.64
C GLU A 275 -8.65 43.20 -33.12
N THR A 276 -7.65 43.35 -32.25
CA THR A 276 -7.35 44.61 -31.55
C THR A 276 -5.94 45.09 -31.86
N GLY A 277 -5.78 46.42 -31.90
CA GLY A 277 -4.49 47.09 -32.02
C GLY A 277 -4.24 48.01 -30.82
N ALA A 278 -3.01 48.49 -30.71
CA ALA A 278 -2.60 49.44 -29.67
C ALA A 278 -2.34 50.83 -30.28
N ARG A 279 -2.69 51.89 -29.57
CA ARG A 279 -2.38 53.27 -30.00
C ARG A 279 -2.01 54.16 -28.83
N VAL A 280 -1.16 55.15 -29.08
CA VAL A 280 -0.77 56.16 -28.09
C VAL A 280 -0.51 57.49 -28.78
N SER A 281 -0.93 58.60 -28.17
CA SER A 281 -0.65 59.94 -28.66
C SER A 281 0.28 60.68 -27.70
N ILE A 282 1.26 61.39 -28.26
CA ILE A 282 2.17 62.24 -27.52
C ILE A 282 2.00 63.66 -28.04
N ASP A 283 1.61 64.57 -27.14
CA ASP A 283 1.49 66.00 -27.43
C ASP A 283 2.62 66.76 -26.76
N ASN A 284 3.57 67.25 -27.57
CA ASN A 284 4.68 68.08 -27.16
C ASN A 284 4.74 69.41 -27.92
N LEU A 285 3.59 69.90 -28.43
CA LEU A 285 3.50 71.17 -29.16
C LEU A 285 3.87 72.37 -28.28
N ALA A 286 3.47 72.33 -27.00
CA ALA A 286 3.81 73.37 -26.01
C ALA A 286 5.23 73.25 -25.44
N GLY A 287 6.07 72.36 -26.00
CA GLY A 287 7.47 72.23 -25.66
C GLY A 287 8.25 73.51 -25.96
N SER A 288 9.34 73.74 -25.22
CA SER A 288 10.25 74.86 -25.51
C SER A 288 11.36 74.40 -26.45
N THR A 289 11.98 75.27 -27.25
CA THR A 289 13.06 74.91 -28.19
C THR A 289 14.24 74.13 -27.56
N PHE A 290 14.43 74.21 -26.24
CA PHE A 290 15.51 73.53 -25.52
C PHE A 290 15.05 72.41 -24.58
N SER A 291 13.77 72.02 -24.59
CA SER A 291 13.31 70.89 -23.77
C SER A 291 13.73 69.55 -24.36
N ALA A 292 14.04 68.59 -23.50
CA ALA A 292 14.29 67.22 -23.93
C ALA A 292 13.04 66.63 -24.60
N PRO A 293 13.19 65.68 -25.55
CA PRO A 293 12.07 64.97 -26.14
C PRO A 293 11.21 64.27 -25.08
N THR A 294 9.91 64.19 -25.34
CA THR A 294 8.99 63.41 -24.52
C THR A 294 9.04 61.96 -24.98
N LEU A 295 9.32 61.05 -24.04
CA LEU A 295 9.42 59.61 -24.28
C LEU A 295 8.30 58.89 -23.53
N VAL A 296 7.57 58.03 -24.24
CA VAL A 296 6.54 57.14 -23.66
C VAL A 296 6.76 55.74 -24.21
N ASN A 297 6.86 54.74 -23.33
CA ASN A 297 6.94 53.35 -23.80
C ASN A 297 5.53 52.86 -24.11
N LEU A 298 5.32 52.35 -25.31
CA LEU A 298 4.16 51.57 -25.73
C LEU A 298 4.46 50.09 -25.46
N VAL A 299 4.02 49.62 -24.31
CA VAL A 299 4.06 48.22 -23.91
C VAL A 299 2.70 47.61 -24.18
N ALA A 300 2.65 46.64 -25.10
CA ALA A 300 1.45 45.93 -25.49
C ALA A 300 1.66 44.42 -25.28
N THR A 301 0.71 43.78 -24.60
CA THR A 301 0.66 42.32 -24.48
C THR A 301 -0.18 41.77 -25.62
N LEU A 302 0.38 40.79 -26.33
CA LEU A 302 -0.19 40.10 -27.47
C LEU A 302 -0.57 38.67 -27.05
N ASP A 303 -1.75 38.22 -27.43
CA ASP A 303 -2.25 36.85 -27.26
C ASP A 303 -3.03 36.38 -28.51
N SER A 304 -3.57 35.15 -28.51
CA SER A 304 -4.41 34.65 -29.62
C SER A 304 -5.85 35.21 -29.61
N GLY A 305 -6.24 35.98 -28.60
CA GLY A 305 -7.62 36.42 -28.38
C GLY A 305 -8.58 35.31 -27.90
N ILE A 306 -8.09 34.08 -27.71
CA ILE A 306 -8.86 32.91 -27.27
C ILE A 306 -8.43 32.52 -25.85
N SER A 307 -9.33 32.66 -24.87
CA SER A 307 -9.07 32.32 -23.47
C SER A 307 -10.28 31.62 -22.82
N PRO A 308 -10.12 30.42 -22.24
CA PRO A 308 -8.91 29.60 -22.22
C PRO A 308 -8.58 29.02 -23.63
N PRO A 309 -7.32 28.66 -23.90
CA PRO A 309 -6.93 27.95 -25.12
C PRO A 309 -7.72 26.65 -25.33
N ASP A 310 -7.95 26.27 -26.59
CA ASP A 310 -8.80 25.12 -26.94
C ASP A 310 -8.30 23.81 -26.32
N TRP A 311 -6.98 23.61 -26.25
CA TRP A 311 -6.37 22.40 -25.69
C TRP A 311 -6.74 22.19 -24.21
N GLN A 312 -7.01 23.26 -23.45
CA GLN A 312 -7.35 23.16 -22.03
C GLN A 312 -8.70 22.50 -21.78
N THR A 313 -9.64 22.60 -22.74
CA THR A 313 -10.99 22.06 -22.57
C THR A 313 -10.99 20.53 -22.48
N GLU A 314 -10.02 19.87 -23.11
CA GLU A 314 -9.83 18.41 -23.12
C GLU A 314 -8.53 18.02 -22.39
N ALA A 315 -7.94 18.94 -21.62
CA ALA A 315 -6.72 18.67 -20.87
C ALA A 315 -7.02 17.72 -19.70
N GLY A 316 -6.72 16.44 -19.90
CA GLY A 316 -6.67 15.44 -18.83
C GLY A 316 -5.55 15.71 -17.82
N PRO A 317 -5.12 14.70 -17.04
CA PRO A 317 -4.04 14.89 -16.06
C PRO A 317 -2.75 15.35 -16.74
N SER A 318 -1.98 16.20 -16.05
CA SER A 318 -0.69 16.72 -16.54
C SER A 318 0.29 15.60 -16.87
N LEU A 319 0.32 14.58 -16.02
CA LEU A 319 1.17 13.42 -16.14
C LEU A 319 0.35 12.13 -16.12
N ARG A 320 0.86 11.09 -16.78
CA ARG A 320 0.43 9.71 -16.57
C ARG A 320 1.63 8.82 -16.29
N LEU A 321 1.59 8.08 -15.18
CA LEU A 321 2.67 7.18 -14.76
C LEU A 321 2.20 5.75 -15.00
N ILE A 322 2.97 5.00 -15.78
CA ILE A 322 2.80 3.55 -15.93
C ILE A 322 3.96 2.89 -15.20
N VAL A 323 3.64 2.11 -14.17
CA VAL A 323 4.62 1.44 -13.30
C VAL A 323 4.44 -0.06 -13.43
N ASP A 324 5.49 -0.76 -13.82
CA ASP A 324 5.53 -2.22 -13.90
C ASP A 324 6.50 -2.77 -12.85
N VAL A 325 5.96 -3.45 -11.84
CA VAL A 325 6.72 -4.11 -10.76
C VAL A 325 6.88 -5.59 -11.09
N ASP A 326 8.11 -6.04 -11.37
CA ASP A 326 8.40 -7.44 -11.71
C ASP A 326 8.95 -8.23 -10.51
N LEU A 327 8.11 -9.10 -9.93
CA LEU A 327 8.46 -9.95 -8.78
C LEU A 327 8.70 -11.41 -9.15
N ARG A 328 8.74 -11.75 -10.44
CA ARG A 328 8.87 -13.15 -10.89
C ARG A 328 10.18 -13.79 -10.49
N ASP A 329 11.27 -13.01 -10.52
CA ASP A 329 12.59 -13.42 -10.06
C ASP A 329 13.03 -12.54 -8.89
N ARG A 330 12.98 -13.08 -7.67
CA ARG A 330 13.40 -12.41 -6.44
C ARG A 330 14.85 -11.90 -6.49
N MET A 331 15.74 -12.53 -7.26
CA MET A 331 17.15 -12.11 -7.33
C MET A 331 17.39 -11.01 -8.36
N ASN A 332 16.39 -10.72 -9.20
CA ASN A 332 16.46 -9.75 -10.28
C ASN A 332 15.14 -8.98 -10.41
N SER A 333 14.53 -8.64 -9.27
CA SER A 333 13.33 -7.81 -9.23
C SER A 333 13.67 -6.40 -9.67
N ARG A 334 12.76 -5.80 -10.44
CA ARG A 334 12.91 -4.45 -10.97
C ARG A 334 11.57 -3.77 -11.09
N ILE A 335 11.60 -2.45 -11.01
CA ILE A 335 10.45 -1.58 -11.26
C ILE A 335 10.79 -0.76 -12.50
N ASP A 336 10.01 -0.94 -13.55
CA ASP A 336 10.08 -0.12 -14.75
C ASP A 336 8.99 0.98 -14.65
N MET A 337 9.32 2.23 -14.97
CA MET A 337 8.38 3.35 -14.90
C MET A 337 8.46 4.17 -16.20
N GLU A 338 7.29 4.39 -16.79
CA GLU A 338 7.10 5.32 -17.90
C GLU A 338 6.30 6.54 -17.44
N ILE A 339 6.82 7.74 -17.70
CA ILE A 339 6.18 9.01 -17.36
C ILE A 339 5.76 9.68 -18.67
N TYR A 340 4.46 9.82 -18.87
CA TYR A 340 3.84 10.48 -20.00
C TYR A 340 3.52 11.92 -19.61
N VAL A 341 4.24 12.88 -20.22
CA VAL A 341 4.07 14.31 -19.97
C VAL A 341 3.14 14.89 -21.03
N HIS A 342 1.93 15.25 -20.62
CA HIS A 342 0.90 15.83 -21.50
C HIS A 342 0.96 17.36 -21.49
N HIS A 343 0.98 17.97 -20.30
CA HIS A 343 1.15 19.41 -20.10
C HIS A 343 1.71 19.68 -18.71
N LEU A 344 2.49 20.74 -18.56
CA LEU A 344 3.10 21.15 -17.28
C LEU A 344 3.03 22.67 -17.14
N SER A 345 2.88 23.16 -15.91
CA SER A 345 2.98 24.61 -15.66
C SER A 345 4.39 25.10 -15.98
N ALA A 346 4.51 26.37 -16.39
CA ALA A 346 5.81 26.99 -16.63
C ALA A 346 6.71 26.97 -15.38
N GLU A 347 6.11 27.13 -14.19
CA GLU A 347 6.81 26.99 -12.91
C GLU A 347 7.41 25.59 -12.73
N THR A 348 6.63 24.53 -13.00
CA THR A 348 7.12 23.14 -12.89
C THR A 348 8.25 22.88 -13.88
N LEU A 349 8.13 23.35 -15.12
CA LEU A 349 9.19 23.20 -16.11
C LEU A 349 10.48 23.93 -15.71
N ALA A 350 10.35 25.14 -15.15
CA ALA A 350 11.50 25.88 -14.63
C ALA A 350 12.17 25.15 -13.45
N GLU A 351 11.38 24.57 -12.53
CA GLU A 351 11.90 23.71 -11.46
C GLU A 351 12.61 22.46 -12.00
N TRP A 352 12.07 21.89 -13.09
CA TRP A 352 12.70 20.80 -13.82
C TRP A 352 13.80 21.30 -14.78
N GLY A 353 14.34 22.50 -14.59
CA GLY A 353 15.53 22.98 -15.31
C GLY A 353 15.28 23.52 -16.71
N LEU A 354 14.02 23.59 -17.16
CA LEU A 354 13.61 24.12 -18.46
C LEU A 354 12.89 25.48 -18.28
N ASN A 355 13.66 26.56 -18.16
CA ASN A 355 13.07 27.90 -18.08
C ASN A 355 12.79 28.45 -19.48
N LEU A 356 11.50 28.50 -19.84
CA LEU A 356 11.01 28.95 -21.14
C LEU A 356 10.48 30.40 -21.12
N GLU A 357 10.25 30.97 -19.95
CA GLU A 357 9.81 32.35 -19.82
C GLU A 357 10.98 33.33 -20.00
N THR A 358 10.69 34.46 -20.64
CA THR A 358 11.64 35.55 -20.86
C THR A 358 10.99 36.87 -20.50
N ASP A 359 11.74 37.98 -20.51
CA ASP A 359 11.16 39.32 -20.30
C ASP A 359 10.06 39.67 -21.33
N THR A 360 10.03 38.98 -22.47
CA THR A 360 9.07 39.19 -23.57
C THR A 360 8.04 38.07 -23.73
N ILE A 361 8.24 36.91 -23.11
CA ILE A 361 7.36 35.73 -23.26
C ILE A 361 6.92 35.28 -21.87
N SER A 362 5.61 35.25 -21.65
CA SER A 362 5.00 34.66 -20.44
C SER A 362 4.16 33.44 -20.80
N LEU A 363 4.24 32.42 -19.94
CA LEU A 363 3.62 31.11 -20.14
C LEU A 363 2.93 30.69 -18.85
N ASP A 364 1.67 30.24 -18.95
CA ASP A 364 0.99 29.61 -17.80
C ASP A 364 1.27 28.10 -17.77
N SER A 365 0.97 27.42 -18.88
CA SER A 365 1.18 25.98 -19.06
C SER A 365 1.71 25.67 -20.46
N VAL A 366 2.55 24.64 -20.54
CA VAL A 366 3.21 24.19 -21.76
C VAL A 366 2.79 22.76 -22.05
N THR A 367 2.21 22.53 -23.22
CA THR A 367 1.78 21.21 -23.67
C THR A 367 2.95 20.38 -24.22
N SER A 368 2.72 19.09 -24.46
CA SER A 368 3.69 18.23 -25.13
C SER A 368 4.10 18.75 -26.51
N ASP A 369 3.16 19.33 -27.27
CA ASP A 369 3.46 20.02 -28.54
C ASP A 369 4.31 21.27 -28.29
N GLY A 370 4.04 22.02 -27.21
CA GLY A 370 4.86 23.15 -26.78
C GLY A 370 6.31 22.77 -26.49
N ILE A 371 6.55 21.71 -25.73
CA ILE A 371 7.92 21.22 -25.45
C ILE A 371 8.62 20.84 -26.76
N ARG A 372 7.92 20.15 -27.68
CA ARG A 372 8.48 19.80 -29.00
C ARG A 372 8.78 21.01 -29.86
N MET A 373 7.95 22.05 -29.80
CA MET A 373 8.15 23.32 -30.50
C MET A 373 9.40 24.02 -29.98
N PHE A 374 9.57 24.16 -28.66
CA PHE A 374 10.77 24.77 -28.10
C PHE A 374 12.04 23.97 -28.42
N ASP A 375 11.97 22.63 -28.39
CA ASP A 375 13.07 21.73 -28.79
C ASP A 375 13.43 21.82 -30.28
N SER A 376 12.47 22.12 -31.17
CA SER A 376 12.71 22.19 -32.62
C SER A 376 13.13 23.56 -33.11
N GLU A 377 12.59 24.63 -32.50
CA GLU A 377 12.75 25.99 -33.00
C GLU A 377 13.83 26.79 -32.23
N LEU A 378 14.11 26.46 -30.97
CA LEU A 378 15.06 27.17 -30.12
C LEU A 378 16.27 26.29 -29.73
N ASP A 379 17.40 26.92 -29.40
CA ASP A 379 18.59 26.24 -28.86
C ASP A 379 18.44 25.98 -27.35
N VAL A 380 17.40 25.22 -26.97
CA VAL A 380 17.07 24.88 -25.58
C VAL A 380 17.51 23.46 -25.25
N ASP A 381 18.22 23.28 -24.14
CA ASP A 381 18.67 21.96 -23.67
C ASP A 381 17.55 21.22 -22.92
N VAL A 382 16.65 20.57 -23.66
CA VAL A 382 15.55 19.77 -23.10
C VAL A 382 16.06 18.53 -22.36
N ASP A 383 17.27 18.04 -22.66
CA ASP A 383 17.92 16.96 -21.90
C ASP A 383 18.27 17.40 -20.47
N GLY A 384 18.42 18.70 -20.22
CA GLY A 384 18.57 19.28 -18.88
C GLY A 384 17.44 18.85 -17.94
N MET A 385 16.23 18.66 -18.47
CA MET A 385 15.05 18.24 -17.72
C MET A 385 15.20 16.89 -17.04
N LEU A 386 15.89 15.95 -17.69
CA LEU A 386 16.06 14.59 -17.18
C LEU A 386 16.80 14.53 -15.84
N ASN A 387 17.66 15.52 -15.56
CA ASN A 387 18.46 15.59 -14.34
C ASN A 387 17.79 16.32 -13.18
N ALA A 388 16.73 17.08 -13.45
CA ALA A 388 16.07 17.94 -12.46
C ALA A 388 14.73 17.36 -11.96
N ILE A 389 14.17 16.37 -12.65
CA ILE A 389 13.00 15.62 -12.15
C ILE A 389 13.37 14.99 -10.80
N PRO A 390 12.50 15.10 -9.77
CA PRO A 390 12.78 14.63 -8.40
C PRO A 390 12.69 13.10 -8.27
N ILE A 391 13.52 12.38 -9.02
CA ILE A 391 13.57 10.90 -9.08
C ILE A 391 14.05 10.28 -7.77
N ASP A 392 14.94 10.96 -7.06
CA ASP A 392 15.40 10.52 -5.73
C ASP A 392 14.22 10.55 -4.74
N THR A 393 13.42 11.61 -4.73
CA THR A 393 12.24 11.71 -3.88
C THR A 393 11.18 10.68 -4.26
N LEU A 394 10.99 10.42 -5.56
CA LEU A 394 10.12 9.32 -6.03
C LEU A 394 10.65 7.96 -5.56
N SER A 395 11.97 7.75 -5.57
CA SER A 395 12.57 6.51 -5.06
C SER A 395 12.25 6.30 -3.57
N ASP A 396 12.33 7.36 -2.76
CA ASP A 396 11.99 7.32 -1.33
C ASP A 396 10.50 7.02 -1.09
N THR A 397 9.59 7.71 -1.79
CA THR A 397 8.14 7.51 -1.61
C THR A 397 7.68 6.13 -2.09
N PHE A 398 8.20 5.63 -3.21
CA PHE A 398 7.95 4.25 -3.66
C PHE A 398 8.50 3.22 -2.66
N SER A 399 9.67 3.49 -2.08
CA SER A 399 10.26 2.59 -1.09
C SER A 399 9.42 2.50 0.18
N GLU A 400 8.87 3.63 0.65
CA GLU A 400 7.98 3.68 1.80
C GLU A 400 6.64 2.98 1.55
N ALA A 401 6.02 3.26 0.40
CA ALA A 401 4.74 2.70 0.01
C ALA A 401 4.79 1.18 -0.20
N LEU A 402 5.80 0.69 -0.94
CA LEU A 402 5.95 -0.73 -1.25
C LEU A 402 6.69 -1.53 -0.16
N GLY A 403 7.36 -0.85 0.77
CA GLY A 403 8.14 -1.49 1.85
C GLY A 403 9.39 -2.21 1.36
N VAL A 404 9.92 -1.83 0.19
CA VAL A 404 11.12 -2.39 -0.43
C VAL A 404 12.09 -1.26 -0.80
N ASP A 405 13.39 -1.53 -0.86
CA ASP A 405 14.37 -0.52 -1.26
C ASP A 405 14.35 -0.34 -2.78
N VAL A 406 13.85 0.81 -3.23
CA VAL A 406 13.73 1.20 -4.64
C VAL A 406 14.69 2.34 -4.91
N LEU A 407 15.53 2.18 -5.95
CA LEU A 407 16.40 3.23 -6.43
C LEU A 407 16.25 3.34 -7.95
N PHE A 408 15.53 4.37 -8.40
CA PHE A 408 15.36 4.67 -9.81
C PHE A 408 16.63 5.28 -10.41
N GLN A 409 16.87 5.00 -11.68
CA GLN A 409 17.92 5.64 -12.46
C GLN A 409 17.44 6.99 -13.01
N THR A 410 18.37 7.83 -13.45
CA THR A 410 18.03 9.04 -14.19
C THR A 410 17.20 8.66 -15.44
N PRO A 411 16.03 9.29 -15.67
CA PRO A 411 15.16 8.97 -16.78
C PRO A 411 15.82 9.30 -18.12
N THR A 412 15.31 8.68 -19.17
CA THR A 412 15.70 8.93 -20.56
C THR A 412 14.47 9.13 -21.43
N PHE A 413 14.58 9.88 -22.53
CA PHE A 413 13.50 9.97 -23.50
C PHE A 413 13.29 8.63 -24.20
N ALA A 414 12.05 8.16 -24.21
CA ALA A 414 11.68 7.00 -24.99
C ALA A 414 11.80 7.31 -26.49
N PRO A 415 12.08 6.31 -27.35
CA PRO A 415 12.00 6.48 -28.79
C PRO A 415 10.56 6.88 -29.19
N ALA A 416 10.44 7.79 -30.16
CA ALA A 416 9.13 8.21 -30.67
C ALA A 416 8.36 7.02 -31.30
N GLN A 417 7.08 6.92 -30.95
CA GLN A 417 6.14 5.92 -31.45
C GLN A 417 4.84 6.61 -31.88
N ASP A 418 3.90 5.87 -32.46
CA ASP A 418 2.58 6.39 -32.87
C ASP A 418 1.77 7.01 -31.70
N SER A 419 2.14 6.69 -30.45
CA SER A 419 1.53 7.21 -29.22
C SER A 419 2.18 8.47 -28.65
N GLY A 420 3.34 8.92 -29.17
CA GLY A 420 4.04 10.11 -28.68
C GLY A 420 5.57 9.97 -28.60
N GLY A 421 6.19 10.84 -27.81
CA GLY A 421 7.64 10.96 -27.64
C GLY A 421 8.17 12.35 -28.00
N LEU A 422 9.42 12.65 -27.61
CA LEU A 422 10.06 13.94 -27.90
C LEU A 422 10.19 14.15 -29.42
N MET A 423 10.72 13.16 -30.14
CA MET A 423 10.90 13.21 -31.60
C MET A 423 9.64 12.80 -32.39
N PHE A 424 8.45 12.86 -31.79
CA PHE A 424 7.20 12.57 -32.47
C PHE A 424 6.93 13.58 -33.60
N ILE A 425 6.36 13.10 -34.70
CA ILE A 425 6.01 13.91 -35.87
C ILE A 425 4.55 13.61 -36.19
N HIS A 426 3.74 14.67 -36.33
CA HIS A 426 2.34 14.53 -36.69
C HIS A 426 2.19 14.09 -38.15
N ASP A 427 1.32 13.10 -38.36
CA ASP A 427 0.90 12.67 -39.68
C ASP A 427 -0.16 13.61 -40.24
N PRO A 428 0.04 14.18 -41.45
CA PRO A 428 -0.89 15.11 -42.08
C PRO A 428 -2.31 14.55 -42.15
N SER A 429 -3.31 15.36 -41.80
CA SER A 429 -4.75 15.03 -41.77
C SER A 429 -5.17 13.87 -40.87
N THR A 430 -4.25 13.28 -40.11
CA THR A 430 -4.54 12.14 -39.21
C THR A 430 -4.37 12.55 -37.76
N THR A 431 -3.20 13.08 -37.41
CA THR A 431 -2.89 13.52 -36.05
C THR A 431 -2.81 15.04 -35.92
N CYS A 432 -2.85 15.75 -37.04
CA CYS A 432 -2.94 17.20 -37.15
C CYS A 432 -3.61 17.56 -38.47
N ASP A 433 -4.46 18.59 -38.50
CA ASP A 433 -5.18 19.02 -39.71
C ASP A 433 -4.31 19.76 -40.75
N GLU A 434 -3.01 19.85 -40.51
CA GLU A 434 -2.05 20.44 -41.43
C GLU A 434 -1.70 19.50 -42.60
N ASN A 435 -1.28 20.11 -43.72
CA ASN A 435 -0.91 19.38 -44.94
C ASN A 435 0.52 18.81 -44.92
N LEU A 436 1.36 19.29 -43.99
CA LEU A 436 2.76 18.90 -43.85
C LEU A 436 2.98 18.25 -42.49
N ALA A 437 4.02 17.43 -42.41
CA ALA A 437 4.37 16.73 -41.19
C ALA A 437 5.29 17.61 -40.34
N PHE A 438 4.84 17.99 -39.15
CA PHE A 438 5.56 18.83 -38.19
C PHE A 438 5.63 18.15 -36.82
N ARG A 439 6.53 18.63 -35.94
CA ARG A 439 6.67 18.10 -34.57
C ARG A 439 5.59 18.60 -33.61
N TYR A 440 4.89 19.66 -33.97
CA TYR A 440 3.80 20.28 -33.23
C TYR A 440 2.72 20.76 -34.21
N CYS A 441 1.46 20.75 -33.79
CA CYS A 441 0.31 21.05 -34.65
C CYS A 441 -0.19 22.49 -34.49
N LEU A 442 -0.49 23.18 -35.59
CA LEU A 442 -1.16 24.49 -35.61
C LEU A 442 -2.52 24.47 -36.35
N GLY A 443 -2.99 23.30 -36.78
CA GLY A 443 -4.24 23.19 -37.52
C GLY A 443 -5.48 23.49 -36.66
N ASP A 444 -6.61 23.80 -37.31
CA ASP A 444 -7.88 24.19 -36.66
C ASP A 444 -8.39 23.17 -35.61
N SER A 445 -7.98 21.90 -35.69
CA SER A 445 -8.25 20.90 -34.66
C SER A 445 -6.96 20.34 -34.07
N GLY A 446 -6.91 20.26 -32.74
CA GLY A 446 -5.74 19.75 -32.02
C GLY A 446 -4.53 20.67 -32.04
N ALA A 447 -4.71 21.96 -32.27
CA ALA A 447 -3.65 22.95 -32.26
C ALA A 447 -2.95 22.99 -30.88
N MET A 448 -1.63 22.83 -30.90
CA MET A 448 -0.76 22.80 -29.71
C MET A 448 -1.26 21.86 -28.62
N ALA A 449 -1.92 20.76 -29.00
CA ALA A 449 -2.59 19.88 -28.06
C ALA A 449 -1.62 19.05 -27.22
N SER A 450 -2.15 18.49 -26.13
CA SER A 450 -1.45 17.59 -25.22
C SER A 450 -1.72 16.10 -25.51
N THR A 451 -2.40 15.78 -26.61
CA THR A 451 -2.87 14.41 -26.93
C THR A 451 -1.73 13.39 -27.10
N TYR A 452 -0.58 13.82 -27.63
CA TYR A 452 0.59 12.97 -27.88
C TYR A 452 1.71 13.32 -26.89
N PRO A 453 1.79 12.67 -25.72
CA PRO A 453 2.69 13.06 -24.65
C PRO A 453 4.18 12.91 -24.99
N ILE A 454 5.03 13.59 -24.22
CA ILE A 454 6.46 13.27 -24.15
C ILE A 454 6.64 12.08 -23.22
N ILE A 455 7.35 11.05 -23.66
CA ILE A 455 7.48 9.80 -22.90
C ILE A 455 8.89 9.73 -22.32
N LEU A 456 8.97 9.66 -21.00
CA LEU A 456 10.19 9.41 -20.26
C LEU A 456 10.18 7.98 -19.72
N GLN A 457 11.32 7.32 -19.70
CA GLN A 457 11.48 5.97 -19.19
C GLN A 457 12.60 5.93 -18.16
N THR A 458 12.32 5.33 -17.01
CA THR A 458 13.30 5.00 -15.98
C THR A 458 13.07 3.58 -15.49
N ASN A 459 14.11 2.97 -14.93
CA ASN A 459 14.03 1.69 -14.26
C ASN A 459 14.76 1.75 -12.93
N SER A 460 14.37 0.85 -12.02
CA SER A 460 15.10 0.66 -10.77
C SER A 460 16.35 -0.17 -11.01
N MET A 461 17.38 0.05 -10.19
CA MET A 461 18.47 -0.91 -10.07
C MET A 461 17.91 -2.29 -9.67
N PRO A 462 18.38 -3.40 -10.27
CA PRO A 462 17.95 -4.74 -9.85
C PRO A 462 18.24 -4.95 -8.36
N SER A 463 17.20 -5.28 -7.60
CA SER A 463 17.30 -5.48 -6.15
C SER A 463 16.57 -6.75 -5.72
N GLN A 464 16.85 -7.20 -4.49
CA GLN A 464 16.19 -8.37 -3.93
C GLN A 464 14.89 -7.96 -3.24
N MET A 465 13.81 -7.80 -4.01
CA MET A 465 12.49 -7.45 -3.48
C MET A 465 11.79 -8.71 -2.96
N GLN A 466 11.26 -8.64 -1.74
CA GLN A 466 10.44 -9.71 -1.17
C GLN A 466 8.98 -9.46 -1.54
N ALA A 467 8.36 -10.44 -2.19
CA ALA A 467 6.93 -10.38 -2.49
C ALA A 467 6.11 -10.35 -1.20
N SER A 468 6.58 -10.98 -0.12
CA SER A 468 5.94 -10.92 1.20
C SER A 468 5.84 -9.50 1.75
N SER A 469 6.84 -8.64 1.51
CA SER A 469 6.80 -7.23 1.93
C SER A 469 5.74 -6.44 1.17
N ILE A 470 5.62 -6.65 -0.15
CA ILE A 470 4.61 -5.99 -0.98
C ILE A 470 3.20 -6.47 -0.61
N VAL A 471 3.01 -7.78 -0.45
CA VAL A 471 1.73 -8.33 0.04
C VAL A 471 1.39 -7.77 1.42
N SER A 472 2.37 -7.68 2.34
CA SER A 472 2.16 -7.07 3.65
C SER A 472 1.69 -5.62 3.56
N LYS A 473 2.24 -4.82 2.64
CA LYS A 473 1.83 -3.44 2.42
C LYS A 473 0.44 -3.35 1.79
N LEU A 474 0.15 -4.16 0.78
CA LEU A 474 -1.18 -4.25 0.18
C LEU A 474 -2.25 -4.63 1.22
N THR A 475 -1.94 -5.56 2.12
CA THR A 475 -2.82 -5.93 3.24
C THR A 475 -3.02 -4.77 4.22
N GLN A 476 -2.00 -3.95 4.51
CA GLN A 476 -2.17 -2.74 5.34
C GLN A 476 -3.09 -1.70 4.70
N HIS A 477 -3.13 -1.63 3.37
CA HIS A 477 -4.05 -0.78 2.62
C HIS A 477 -5.43 -1.42 2.39
N ALA A 478 -5.62 -2.67 2.81
CA ALA A 478 -6.91 -3.34 2.71
C ALA A 478 -7.88 -2.85 3.80
N LYS A 479 -9.19 -2.98 3.54
CA LYS A 479 -10.24 -2.68 4.54
C LYS A 479 -10.57 -3.91 5.40
N GLY A 480 -11.05 -3.64 6.61
CA GLY A 480 -11.50 -4.68 7.55
C GLY A 480 -10.36 -5.26 8.40
N ASP A 481 -10.64 -6.38 9.07
CA ASP A 481 -9.74 -6.96 10.07
C ASP A 481 -8.44 -7.51 9.47
N ILE A 482 -8.42 -7.78 8.16
CA ILE A 482 -7.22 -8.22 7.43
C ILE A 482 -6.09 -7.19 7.49
N SER A 483 -6.42 -5.88 7.60
CA SER A 483 -5.45 -4.79 7.74
C SER A 483 -4.61 -4.84 9.02
N SER A 484 -5.07 -5.59 10.03
CA SER A 484 -4.36 -5.79 11.28
C SER A 484 -3.31 -6.90 11.23
N LEU A 485 -3.26 -7.68 10.13
CA LEU A 485 -2.28 -8.76 9.96
C LEU A 485 -0.88 -8.20 9.67
N ASP A 486 0.04 -8.42 10.62
CA ASP A 486 1.45 -8.11 10.44
C ASP A 486 2.16 -9.24 9.69
N LEU A 487 2.18 -9.16 8.36
CA LEU A 487 2.86 -10.13 7.50
C LEU A 487 4.37 -9.86 7.35
N SER A 488 4.90 -8.79 7.96
CA SER A 488 6.31 -8.41 7.83
C SER A 488 7.29 -9.41 8.43
N ILE A 489 6.83 -10.27 9.34
CA ILE A 489 7.60 -11.37 9.94
C ILE A 489 7.82 -12.56 8.99
N LEU A 490 7.02 -12.63 7.92
CA LEU A 490 7.02 -13.74 6.97
C LEU A 490 8.03 -13.52 5.86
N THR A 491 8.83 -14.55 5.59
CA THR A 491 9.63 -14.58 4.36
C THR A 491 8.76 -15.02 3.18
N ASP A 492 9.21 -14.81 1.94
CA ASP A 492 8.54 -15.34 0.75
C ASP A 492 8.29 -16.85 0.84
N GLU A 493 9.21 -17.62 1.44
CA GLU A 493 9.07 -19.07 1.61
C GLU A 493 7.95 -19.43 2.60
N ASP A 494 7.86 -18.65 3.68
CA ASP A 494 6.82 -18.84 4.70
C ASP A 494 5.45 -18.50 4.12
N LEU A 495 5.35 -17.36 3.45
CA LEU A 495 4.11 -16.93 2.82
C LEU A 495 3.68 -17.90 1.71
N ALA A 496 4.60 -18.35 0.86
CA ALA A 496 4.31 -19.34 -0.17
C ALA A 496 3.75 -20.65 0.40
N SER A 497 4.34 -21.12 1.51
CA SER A 497 3.85 -22.33 2.19
C SER A 497 2.45 -22.10 2.75
N LEU A 498 2.20 -20.97 3.42
CA LEU A 498 0.89 -20.63 3.99
C LEU A 498 -0.19 -20.47 2.92
N MET A 499 0.13 -19.85 1.79
CA MET A 499 -0.78 -19.68 0.64
C MET A 499 -1.20 -21.01 -0.01
N SER A 500 -0.54 -22.14 0.30
CA SER A 500 -1.00 -23.46 -0.14
C SER A 500 -2.31 -23.90 0.53
N VAL A 501 -2.63 -23.35 1.71
CA VAL A 501 -3.86 -23.63 2.46
C VAL A 501 -4.74 -22.40 2.65
N LEU A 502 -4.21 -21.21 2.36
CA LEU A 502 -4.83 -19.92 2.61
C LEU A 502 -5.18 -19.21 1.31
N GLU A 503 -6.40 -18.70 1.23
CA GLU A 503 -6.84 -17.77 0.20
C GLU A 503 -7.33 -16.49 0.90
N LEU A 504 -6.79 -15.35 0.47
CA LEU A 504 -7.07 -14.02 1.02
C LEU A 504 -7.94 -13.23 0.04
N ASP A 505 -9.14 -12.86 0.46
CA ASP A 505 -9.98 -11.92 -0.29
C ASP A 505 -9.67 -10.48 0.19
N LEU A 506 -9.06 -9.66 -0.67
CA LEU A 506 -8.58 -8.32 -0.33
C LEU A 506 -9.44 -7.24 -1.01
N GLU A 507 -9.93 -6.28 -0.22
CA GLU A 507 -10.47 -4.99 -0.68
C GLU A 507 -9.44 -3.89 -0.41
N VAL A 508 -8.63 -3.53 -1.40
CA VAL A 508 -7.54 -2.55 -1.27
C VAL A 508 -8.03 -1.14 -1.57
N ASP A 509 -7.72 -0.17 -0.69
CA ASP A 509 -7.93 1.26 -0.92
C ASP A 509 -6.88 1.81 -1.87
N LEU A 510 -7.31 2.32 -3.03
CA LEU A 510 -6.45 2.84 -4.10
C LEU A 510 -5.91 4.25 -3.83
N GLY A 511 -6.30 4.87 -2.70
CA GLY A 511 -5.72 6.14 -2.25
C GLY A 511 -4.20 6.10 -2.11
N PHE A 512 -3.61 4.94 -1.78
CA PHE A 512 -2.16 4.78 -1.64
C PHE A 512 -1.39 5.13 -2.91
N LEU A 513 -2.00 5.00 -4.10
CA LEU A 513 -1.35 5.37 -5.35
C LEU A 513 -0.99 6.85 -5.38
N GLN A 514 -1.84 7.71 -4.80
CA GLN A 514 -1.57 9.14 -4.70
C GLN A 514 -0.53 9.46 -3.62
N ASP A 515 -0.47 8.66 -2.55
CA ASP A 515 0.55 8.80 -1.49
C ASP A 515 1.98 8.49 -1.99
N ILE A 516 2.11 7.80 -3.14
CA ILE A 516 3.40 7.52 -3.79
C ILE A 516 3.99 8.77 -4.44
N LEU A 517 3.20 9.80 -4.74
CA LEU A 517 3.69 11.04 -5.34
C LEU A 517 4.26 11.99 -4.28
N PRO A 518 5.43 12.60 -4.51
CA PRO A 518 6.00 13.55 -3.57
C PRO A 518 5.16 14.84 -3.48
N GLU A 519 5.29 15.57 -2.37
CA GLU A 519 4.63 16.86 -2.22
C GLU A 519 5.05 17.85 -3.34
N GLY A 520 4.07 18.50 -3.96
CA GLY A 520 4.31 19.43 -5.08
C GLY A 520 4.49 18.74 -6.44
N PHE A 521 4.39 17.41 -6.52
CA PHE A 521 4.40 16.72 -7.82
C PHE A 521 3.15 17.09 -8.64
N PRO A 522 3.25 17.26 -9.97
CA PRO A 522 2.10 17.59 -10.81
C PRO A 522 1.00 16.53 -10.74
N SER A 523 -0.23 16.94 -11.08
CA SER A 523 -1.36 16.00 -11.14
C SER A 523 -1.06 14.83 -12.08
N ALA A 524 -1.14 13.63 -11.53
CA ALA A 524 -0.71 12.40 -12.20
C ALA A 524 -1.78 11.31 -12.08
N ASP A 525 -2.13 10.70 -13.21
CA ASP A 525 -2.85 9.43 -13.23
C ASP A 525 -1.84 8.28 -13.20
N ILE A 526 -2.01 7.36 -12.24
CA ILE A 526 -1.07 6.26 -12.00
C ILE A 526 -1.73 4.93 -12.35
N SER A 527 -1.05 4.16 -13.18
CA SER A 527 -1.36 2.76 -13.45
C SER A 527 -0.20 1.90 -12.97
N MET A 528 -0.45 1.03 -11.99
CA MET A 528 0.57 0.13 -11.45
C MET A 528 0.21 -1.32 -11.78
N THR A 529 1.10 -2.03 -12.46
CA THR A 529 1.00 -3.46 -12.73
C THR A 529 2.01 -4.22 -11.88
N VAL A 530 1.56 -5.15 -11.05
CA VAL A 530 2.41 -6.02 -10.24
C VAL A 530 2.40 -7.42 -10.84
N GLN A 531 3.54 -7.87 -11.36
CA GLN A 531 3.73 -9.23 -11.87
C GLN A 531 4.07 -10.16 -10.70
N LEU A 532 3.23 -11.15 -10.45
CA LEU A 532 3.34 -12.04 -9.28
C LEU A 532 4.39 -13.14 -9.51
N PRO A 533 5.03 -13.62 -8.42
CA PRO A 533 5.94 -14.77 -8.49
C PRO A 533 5.20 -16.08 -8.81
N GLU A 534 5.90 -17.09 -9.33
CA GLU A 534 5.28 -18.36 -9.76
C GLU A 534 4.49 -19.09 -8.65
N TRP A 535 4.80 -18.84 -7.38
CA TRP A 535 4.14 -19.51 -6.26
C TRP A 535 2.80 -18.86 -5.85
N LEU A 536 2.52 -17.63 -6.30
CA LEU A 536 1.33 -16.85 -5.95
C LEU A 536 0.45 -16.64 -7.19
N ASP A 537 -0.87 -16.77 -7.03
CA ASP A 537 -1.82 -16.63 -8.13
C ASP A 537 -3.07 -15.85 -7.69
N LEU A 538 -3.83 -15.35 -8.68
CA LEU A 538 -5.13 -14.73 -8.47
C LEU A 538 -6.22 -15.82 -8.51
N ALA A 539 -6.90 -16.08 -7.40
CA ALA A 539 -7.82 -17.22 -7.28
C ALA A 539 -9.00 -17.16 -8.29
N ASP A 540 -9.40 -15.96 -8.70
CA ASP A 540 -10.53 -15.71 -9.63
C ASP A 540 -10.10 -15.35 -11.07
N SER A 541 -8.81 -15.41 -11.41
CA SER A 541 -8.30 -14.98 -12.72
C SER A 541 -7.20 -15.89 -13.26
N GLU A 542 -7.14 -16.06 -14.58
CA GLU A 542 -6.00 -16.73 -15.26
C GLU A 542 -4.79 -15.78 -15.45
N SER A 543 -4.86 -14.55 -14.93
CA SER A 543 -3.79 -13.57 -15.04
C SER A 543 -2.83 -13.62 -13.85
N ASN A 544 -1.52 -13.66 -14.11
CA ASN A 544 -0.49 -13.62 -13.06
C ASN A 544 -0.07 -12.19 -12.67
N SER A 545 -0.90 -11.19 -12.96
CA SER A 545 -0.59 -9.78 -12.73
C SER A 545 -1.78 -9.04 -12.13
N ILE A 546 -1.51 -8.20 -11.14
CA ILE A 546 -2.49 -7.30 -10.54
C ILE A 546 -2.33 -5.92 -11.18
N VAL A 547 -3.41 -5.33 -11.66
CA VAL A 547 -3.39 -3.99 -12.25
C VAL A 547 -4.22 -3.05 -11.39
N PHE A 548 -3.58 -1.99 -10.91
CA PHE A 548 -4.19 -0.90 -10.15
C PHE A 548 -4.27 0.35 -11.04
N HIS A 549 -5.37 1.07 -10.95
CA HIS A 549 -5.60 2.32 -11.67
C HIS A 549 -6.04 3.42 -10.70
N SER A 550 -5.43 4.59 -10.77
CA SER A 550 -5.82 5.72 -9.95
C SER A 550 -7.13 6.35 -10.43
N GLU A 551 -7.38 6.36 -11.75
CA GLU A 551 -8.69 6.64 -12.32
C GLU A 551 -9.62 5.43 -12.16
N GLY A 552 -10.58 5.51 -11.23
CA GLY A 552 -11.53 4.42 -11.04
C GLY A 552 -12.29 4.44 -9.70
N PRO A 553 -12.83 3.28 -9.28
CA PRO A 553 -13.40 3.14 -7.95
C PRO A 553 -12.31 3.37 -6.88
N SER A 554 -12.69 3.87 -5.70
CA SER A 554 -11.74 4.08 -4.60
C SER A 554 -11.14 2.79 -4.03
N THR A 555 -11.78 1.65 -4.30
CA THR A 555 -11.31 0.34 -3.84
C THR A 555 -11.33 -0.68 -4.97
N GLN A 556 -10.42 -1.66 -4.89
CA GLN A 556 -10.35 -2.79 -5.80
C GLN A 556 -10.33 -4.11 -5.02
N ASN A 557 -11.13 -5.06 -5.50
CA ASN A 557 -11.24 -6.39 -4.89
C ASN A 557 -10.49 -7.42 -5.72
N PHE A 558 -9.69 -8.25 -5.06
CA PHE A 558 -9.05 -9.41 -5.67
C PHE A 558 -8.73 -10.48 -4.62
N ALA A 559 -8.68 -11.74 -5.05
CA ALA A 559 -8.38 -12.88 -4.20
C ALA A 559 -6.96 -13.40 -4.49
N LEU A 560 -6.12 -13.49 -3.47
CA LEU A 560 -4.78 -14.06 -3.55
C LEU A 560 -4.76 -15.49 -2.99
N GLY A 561 -4.17 -16.41 -3.73
CA GLY A 561 -3.97 -17.79 -3.29
C GLY A 561 -2.68 -18.40 -3.80
N GLY A 562 -2.30 -19.56 -3.26
CA GLY A 562 -1.14 -20.29 -3.75
C GLY A 562 -1.41 -20.94 -5.10
N SER A 563 -0.47 -20.83 -6.04
CA SER A 563 -0.50 -21.52 -7.35
C SER A 563 -0.55 -23.06 -7.24
N ARG A 564 -0.15 -23.59 -6.08
CA ARG A 564 -0.11 -25.03 -5.75
C ARG A 564 -0.85 -25.25 -4.42
N PRO A 565 -2.18 -25.35 -4.45
CA PRO A 565 -2.95 -25.63 -3.25
C PRO A 565 -2.60 -27.03 -2.73
N TYR A 566 -2.59 -27.17 -1.41
CA TYR A 566 -2.38 -28.44 -0.73
C TYR A 566 -3.54 -29.40 -1.00
N ASP A 567 -3.24 -30.60 -1.52
CA ASP A 567 -4.25 -31.64 -1.71
C ASP A 567 -4.48 -32.41 -0.42
N TRP A 568 -5.45 -31.95 0.36
CA TRP A 568 -5.85 -32.64 1.59
C TRP A 568 -6.71 -33.88 1.32
N LYS A 569 -7.22 -34.12 0.11
CA LYS A 569 -8.16 -35.21 -0.19
C LYS A 569 -7.46 -36.55 -0.40
N GLN A 570 -6.53 -36.86 0.50
CA GLN A 570 -5.79 -38.11 0.55
C GLN A 570 -6.07 -38.88 1.83
N ALA A 571 -6.09 -40.21 1.71
CA ALA A 571 -6.23 -41.13 2.82
C ALA A 571 -4.90 -41.23 3.58
N ILE A 572 -4.97 -41.41 4.91
CA ILE A 572 -3.82 -41.58 5.78
C ILE A 572 -3.92 -42.95 6.44
N CYS A 573 -2.90 -43.76 6.25
CA CYS A 573 -2.80 -45.12 6.79
C CYS A 573 -1.59 -45.21 7.73
N LEU A 574 -1.55 -46.23 8.58
CA LEU A 574 -0.49 -46.42 9.58
C LEU A 574 0.81 -46.98 8.96
N GLU A 575 0.67 -47.96 8.05
CA GLU A 575 1.79 -48.69 7.45
C GLU A 575 1.75 -48.62 5.91
N SER A 576 0.55 -48.79 5.33
CA SER A 576 0.32 -48.76 3.88
C SER A 576 0.69 -47.41 3.28
N GLY A 577 1.46 -47.41 2.19
CA GLY A 577 1.83 -46.19 1.47
C GLY A 577 2.87 -45.31 2.16
N ARG A 578 3.43 -45.72 3.31
CA ARG A 578 4.50 -44.99 4.02
C ARG A 578 5.92 -45.38 3.59
N GLY A 579 6.10 -46.46 2.83
CA GLY A 579 7.41 -47.04 2.52
C GLY A 579 8.24 -46.34 1.42
N GLY A 580 7.84 -45.15 0.96
CA GLY A 580 8.57 -44.40 -0.06
C GLY A 580 8.64 -45.10 -1.42
N VAL A 581 9.55 -44.63 -2.29
CA VAL A 581 9.66 -45.10 -3.69
C VAL A 581 10.03 -46.60 -3.74
N GLY A 582 9.04 -47.46 -4.02
CA GLY A 582 9.20 -48.92 -4.12
C GLY A 582 8.32 -49.76 -3.20
N ASP A 583 7.50 -49.13 -2.35
CA ASP A 583 6.46 -49.79 -1.55
C ASP A 583 5.28 -50.22 -2.46
N PRO A 584 4.91 -51.52 -2.49
CA PRO A 584 3.78 -52.01 -3.29
C PRO A 584 2.41 -51.72 -2.66
N THR A 585 2.35 -51.17 -1.44
CA THR A 585 1.09 -50.85 -0.75
C THR A 585 0.68 -49.41 -1.05
N GLU A 586 -0.53 -49.21 -1.58
CA GLU A 586 -1.14 -47.88 -1.71
C GLU A 586 -2.11 -47.68 -0.52
N CYS A 587 -2.03 -46.51 0.14
CA CYS A 587 -3.04 -46.14 1.13
C CYS A 587 -4.31 -45.70 0.41
N THR A 588 -5.42 -46.37 0.70
CA THR A 588 -6.74 -46.07 0.14
C THR A 588 -7.79 -46.05 1.25
N ASP A 589 -8.97 -45.50 0.98
CA ASP A 589 -10.07 -45.47 1.95
C ASP A 589 -10.57 -46.87 2.38
N ASP A 590 -10.18 -47.93 1.67
CA ASP A 590 -10.52 -49.33 1.98
C ASP A 590 -9.38 -50.10 2.70
N SER A 591 -8.26 -49.45 2.99
CA SER A 591 -7.11 -50.10 3.62
C SER A 591 -7.44 -50.54 5.05
N GLU A 592 -7.03 -51.76 5.43
CA GLU A 592 -7.26 -52.31 6.78
C GLU A 592 -6.58 -51.47 7.87
N ASP A 593 -5.54 -50.72 7.49
CA ASP A 593 -4.77 -49.86 8.37
C ASP A 593 -5.10 -48.36 8.26
N LEU A 594 -6.28 -48.01 7.74
CA LEU A 594 -6.78 -46.64 7.56
C LEU A 594 -6.95 -45.87 8.87
N ILE A 595 -6.19 -44.80 9.05
CA ILE A 595 -6.34 -43.84 10.17
C ILE A 595 -7.47 -42.86 9.82
N CYS A 596 -7.35 -42.22 8.66
CA CYS A 596 -8.30 -41.21 8.19
C CYS A 596 -8.59 -41.35 6.70
N SER A 597 -9.85 -41.16 6.32
CA SER A 597 -10.27 -41.20 4.92
C SER A 597 -9.95 -39.90 4.17
N SER A 598 -9.95 -39.97 2.85
CA SER A 598 -9.79 -38.84 1.91
C SER A 598 -10.84 -37.73 2.08
N THR A 599 -11.95 -38.02 2.75
CA THR A 599 -13.07 -37.10 2.99
C THR A 599 -13.03 -36.42 4.36
N GLN A 600 -12.09 -36.78 5.21
CA GLN A 600 -11.97 -36.23 6.56
C GLN A 600 -11.02 -35.04 6.58
N GLU A 601 -11.55 -33.85 6.86
CA GLU A 601 -10.78 -32.60 6.96
C GLU A 601 -9.86 -32.63 8.19
N THR A 602 -10.35 -33.10 9.33
CA THR A 602 -9.57 -33.28 10.56
C THR A 602 -9.12 -34.73 10.68
N CYS A 603 -7.81 -34.95 10.78
CA CYS A 603 -7.19 -36.25 10.98
C CYS A 603 -6.26 -36.25 12.19
N VAL A 604 -6.64 -37.04 13.19
CA VAL A 604 -5.91 -37.25 14.44
C VAL A 604 -5.89 -38.74 14.72
N SER A 605 -4.82 -39.27 15.29
CA SER A 605 -4.73 -40.64 15.79
C SER A 605 -4.20 -40.65 17.21
N MET A 606 -4.44 -41.74 17.94
CA MET A 606 -3.91 -41.95 19.28
C MET A 606 -3.17 -43.28 19.32
N ASP A 607 -1.93 -43.27 19.75
CA ASP A 607 -1.15 -44.48 20.03
C ASP A 607 -1.00 -44.65 21.54
N VAL A 608 -1.29 -45.84 22.06
CA VAL A 608 -1.27 -46.15 23.49
C VAL A 608 -0.40 -47.37 23.70
N ASP A 609 0.79 -47.17 24.24
CA ASP A 609 1.66 -48.25 24.71
C ASP A 609 1.52 -48.36 26.23
N MET A 610 1.06 -49.52 26.72
CA MET A 610 0.84 -49.78 28.14
C MET A 610 1.57 -51.05 28.54
N GLU A 611 2.46 -50.95 29.52
CA GLU A 611 3.10 -52.10 30.14
C GLU A 611 2.52 -52.32 31.53
N ILE A 612 1.89 -53.48 31.73
CA ILE A 612 1.44 -53.93 33.05
C ILE A 612 2.62 -54.62 33.73
N GLU A 613 3.18 -53.97 34.76
CA GLU A 613 4.36 -54.46 35.48
C GLU A 613 4.01 -55.59 36.46
N ARG A 614 2.90 -55.42 37.21
CA ARG A 614 2.50 -56.35 38.28
C ARG A 614 0.99 -56.36 38.48
N LEU A 615 0.46 -57.53 38.83
CA LEU A 615 -0.91 -57.71 39.34
C LEU A 615 -0.83 -58.23 40.79
N ALA A 616 -1.72 -57.76 41.67
CA ALA A 616 -1.92 -58.26 43.03
C ALA A 616 -3.41 -58.31 43.38
N VAL A 617 -3.82 -59.30 44.20
CA VAL A 617 -5.22 -59.45 44.63
C VAL A 617 -5.33 -59.20 46.14
N ARG A 618 -6.08 -58.16 46.52
CA ARG A 618 -6.36 -57.78 47.91
C ARG A 618 -7.67 -58.41 48.37
N GLU A 619 -7.61 -59.67 48.78
CA GLU A 619 -8.79 -60.44 49.18
C GLU A 619 -9.63 -59.81 50.31
N THR A 620 -8.98 -59.16 51.29
CA THR A 620 -9.69 -58.54 52.44
C THR A 620 -10.54 -57.33 52.04
N GLN A 621 -10.24 -56.69 50.92
CA GLN A 621 -10.95 -55.55 50.38
C GLN A 621 -11.76 -55.91 49.12
N ALA A 622 -11.76 -57.18 48.73
CA ALA A 622 -12.28 -57.65 47.44
C ALA A 622 -11.80 -56.75 46.29
N ALA A 623 -10.49 -56.44 46.28
CA ALA A 623 -9.90 -55.51 45.33
C ALA A 623 -8.77 -56.16 44.52
N VAL A 624 -8.59 -55.70 43.29
CA VAL A 624 -7.50 -56.07 42.39
C VAL A 624 -6.66 -54.81 42.15
N GLU A 625 -5.37 -54.92 42.38
CA GLU A 625 -4.40 -53.84 42.22
C GLU A 625 -3.46 -54.21 41.07
N PHE A 626 -3.27 -53.34 40.10
CA PHE A 626 -2.25 -53.53 39.08
C PHE A 626 -1.36 -52.31 38.93
N GLU A 627 -0.06 -52.55 38.82
CA GLU A 627 0.95 -51.54 38.55
C GLU A 627 1.21 -51.49 37.05
N PHE A 628 1.18 -50.30 36.46
CA PHE A 628 1.38 -50.08 35.03
C PHE A 628 2.22 -48.84 34.75
N THR A 629 2.89 -48.86 33.61
CA THR A 629 3.44 -47.68 32.92
C THR A 629 2.71 -47.52 31.60
N ALA A 630 2.47 -46.27 31.18
CA ALA A 630 1.82 -46.01 29.91
C ALA A 630 2.45 -44.82 29.20
N ASP A 631 2.68 -44.95 27.90
CA ASP A 631 3.05 -43.88 26.98
C ASP A 631 1.89 -43.71 25.98
N VAL A 632 1.20 -42.57 26.06
CA VAL A 632 0.10 -42.22 25.16
C VAL A 632 0.58 -41.11 24.23
N THR A 633 0.53 -41.31 22.93
CA THR A 633 0.94 -40.31 21.94
C THR A 633 -0.26 -39.92 21.08
N LEU A 634 -0.61 -38.64 21.10
CA LEU A 634 -1.59 -38.05 20.19
C LEU A 634 -0.86 -37.58 18.94
N GLU A 635 -1.27 -38.09 17.78
CA GLU A 635 -0.72 -37.76 16.48
C GLU A 635 -1.69 -36.88 15.70
N ILE A 636 -1.31 -35.63 15.41
CA ILE A 636 -2.11 -34.68 14.64
C ILE A 636 -1.54 -34.60 13.23
N TYR A 637 -2.28 -35.08 12.23
CA TYR A 637 -1.87 -35.08 10.83
C TYR A 637 -2.35 -33.82 10.10
N ARG A 638 -3.64 -33.49 10.25
CA ARG A 638 -4.25 -32.27 9.70
C ARG A 638 -5.48 -31.83 10.49
N LEU A 639 -5.78 -30.54 10.46
CA LEU A 639 -6.92 -29.94 11.15
C LEU A 639 -7.84 -29.24 10.15
N GLY A 640 -9.10 -29.67 10.09
CA GLY A 640 -10.18 -28.97 9.40
C GLY A 640 -10.70 -27.84 10.27
N ILE A 641 -10.41 -26.60 9.89
CA ILE A 641 -10.91 -25.42 10.61
C ILE A 641 -12.03 -24.81 9.78
N ASN A 642 -13.22 -24.68 10.38
CA ASN A 642 -14.33 -23.97 9.76
C ASN A 642 -14.46 -22.60 10.42
N LEU A 643 -14.05 -21.55 9.71
CA LEU A 643 -14.18 -20.17 10.15
C LEU A 643 -15.61 -19.70 9.82
N VAL A 644 -16.51 -19.76 10.79
CA VAL A 644 -17.93 -19.43 10.59
C VAL A 644 -18.16 -17.91 10.47
N ASP A 645 -17.20 -17.08 10.90
CA ASP A 645 -17.36 -15.63 11.07
C ASP A 645 -16.40 -14.75 10.23
N GLU A 646 -15.54 -15.34 9.38
CA GLU A 646 -14.54 -14.59 8.58
C GLU A 646 -14.88 -14.64 7.08
N GLU A 647 -15.50 -13.57 6.54
CA GLU A 647 -15.91 -13.53 5.12
C GLU A 647 -14.74 -13.33 4.14
N ASN A 648 -13.60 -12.80 4.61
CA ASN A 648 -12.46 -12.42 3.76
C ASN A 648 -11.32 -13.45 3.74
N LEU A 649 -11.49 -14.60 4.40
CA LEU A 649 -10.46 -15.61 4.59
C LEU A 649 -11.02 -16.99 4.31
N LYS A 650 -10.44 -17.71 3.34
CA LYS A 650 -10.76 -19.13 3.13
C LYS A 650 -9.55 -19.97 3.51
N ILE A 651 -9.78 -20.92 4.40
CA ILE A 651 -8.75 -21.85 4.89
C ILE A 651 -9.13 -23.27 4.46
N SER A 652 -8.24 -23.92 3.73
CA SER A 652 -8.27 -25.37 3.51
C SER A 652 -7.69 -26.10 4.72
N PRO A 653 -8.02 -27.40 4.93
CA PRO A 653 -7.49 -28.18 6.05
C PRO A 653 -5.97 -28.03 6.21
N ILE A 654 -5.54 -27.67 7.41
CA ILE A 654 -4.16 -27.29 7.71
C ILE A 654 -3.36 -28.55 8.03
N PRO A 655 -2.32 -28.91 7.25
CA PRO A 655 -1.46 -30.05 7.54
C PRO A 655 -0.45 -29.75 8.66
N ALA A 656 0.08 -30.80 9.28
CA ALA A 656 1.05 -30.73 10.36
C ALA A 656 2.28 -29.86 10.04
N ASP A 657 2.79 -29.90 8.80
CA ASP A 657 3.93 -29.07 8.39
C ASP A 657 3.65 -27.56 8.45
N ILE A 658 2.42 -27.14 8.15
CA ILE A 658 2.03 -25.72 8.29
C ILE A 658 1.93 -25.34 9.76
N ILE A 659 1.39 -26.20 10.62
CA ILE A 659 1.33 -25.96 12.07
C ILE A 659 2.75 -25.80 12.64
N ARG A 660 3.69 -26.69 12.27
CA ARG A 660 5.11 -26.57 12.66
C ARG A 660 5.71 -25.24 12.21
N ARG A 661 5.46 -24.87 10.96
CA ARG A 661 5.95 -23.60 10.39
C ARG A 661 5.38 -22.39 11.12
N ILE A 662 4.09 -22.35 11.45
CA ILE A 662 3.45 -21.27 12.21
C ILE A 662 4.12 -21.10 13.59
N ILE A 663 4.35 -22.18 14.32
CA ILE A 663 5.03 -22.14 15.63
C ILE A 663 6.49 -21.66 15.48
N ALA A 664 7.21 -22.18 14.48
CA ALA A 664 8.60 -21.78 14.23
C ALA A 664 8.75 -20.32 13.75
N ILE A 665 7.76 -19.77 13.02
CA ILE A 665 7.69 -18.34 12.71
C ILE A 665 7.49 -17.53 13.99
N GLY A 666 6.61 -18.00 14.89
CA GLY A 666 6.36 -17.37 16.18
C GLY A 666 7.62 -17.17 17.03
N ASP A 667 8.56 -18.11 16.99
CA ASP A 667 9.86 -18.02 17.69
C ASP A 667 10.75 -16.86 17.22
N ARG A 668 10.50 -16.32 16.02
CA ARG A 668 11.24 -15.16 15.50
C ARG A 668 10.90 -13.86 16.23
N LYS A 669 9.76 -13.82 16.94
CA LYS A 669 9.27 -12.64 17.66
C LYS A 669 9.16 -12.91 19.17
N PRO A 670 9.74 -12.07 20.03
CA PRO A 670 9.55 -12.20 21.47
C PRO A 670 8.07 -12.06 21.86
N GLY A 671 7.53 -13.07 22.56
CA GLY A 671 6.11 -13.14 22.93
C GLY A 671 5.21 -13.80 21.89
N GLY A 672 5.78 -14.48 20.88
CA GLY A 672 5.06 -15.29 19.89
C GLY A 672 4.49 -14.49 18.72
N LEU A 673 3.87 -15.21 17.77
CA LEU A 673 3.34 -14.66 16.52
C LEU A 673 2.37 -13.49 16.74
N LEU A 674 1.49 -13.61 17.75
CA LEU A 674 0.43 -12.63 18.05
C LEU A 674 0.90 -11.49 18.98
N SER A 675 2.19 -11.43 19.31
CA SER A 675 2.75 -10.39 20.17
C SER A 675 2.51 -9.00 19.61
N GLY A 676 1.80 -8.14 20.35
CA GLY A 676 1.47 -6.77 19.94
C GLY A 676 0.25 -6.63 19.02
N SER A 677 -0.44 -7.72 18.71
CA SER A 677 -1.76 -7.69 18.07
C SER A 677 -2.88 -7.50 19.11
N GLU A 678 -4.04 -7.01 18.68
CA GLU A 678 -5.27 -7.04 19.49
C GLU A 678 -5.85 -8.46 19.60
N GLN A 679 -5.47 -9.36 18.68
CA GLN A 679 -5.92 -10.75 18.63
C GLN A 679 -5.15 -11.62 19.64
N GLN A 680 -5.85 -12.55 20.29
CA GLN A 680 -5.30 -13.51 21.24
C GLN A 680 -5.70 -14.93 20.84
N ALA A 681 -4.77 -15.88 20.93
CA ALA A 681 -5.08 -17.29 20.74
C ALA A 681 -5.55 -17.88 22.08
N THR A 682 -6.86 -17.89 22.31
CA THR A 682 -7.42 -18.40 23.55
C THR A 682 -7.84 -19.86 23.41
N ILE A 683 -7.35 -20.73 24.29
CA ILE A 683 -7.71 -22.14 24.38
C ILE A 683 -8.65 -22.29 25.60
N PRO A 684 -9.91 -22.72 25.42
CA PRO A 684 -10.83 -22.92 26.52
C PRO A 684 -10.44 -24.20 27.29
N LEU A 685 -10.09 -24.05 28.56
CA LEU A 685 -9.82 -25.16 29.49
C LEU A 685 -10.89 -25.19 30.59
N SER A 686 -11.06 -26.32 31.31
CA SER A 686 -12.09 -26.42 32.36
C SER A 686 -11.81 -25.47 33.54
N GLY A 687 -10.54 -25.13 33.79
CA GLY A 687 -10.08 -24.16 34.79
C GLY A 687 -10.19 -22.70 34.34
N GLY A 688 -10.53 -22.44 33.08
CA GLY A 688 -10.65 -21.11 32.49
C GLY A 688 -9.95 -20.98 31.14
N ASP A 689 -10.11 -19.82 30.51
CA ASP A 689 -9.51 -19.51 29.22
C ASP A 689 -7.99 -19.31 29.34
N TYR A 690 -7.20 -20.10 28.61
CA TYR A 690 -5.74 -20.01 28.55
C TYR A 690 -5.30 -19.26 27.30
N ASN A 691 -4.56 -18.16 27.48
CA ASN A 691 -3.99 -17.42 26.36
C ASN A 691 -2.68 -18.08 25.90
N PHE A 692 -2.76 -18.76 24.77
CA PHE A 692 -1.64 -19.43 24.14
C PHE A 692 -0.72 -18.46 23.42
N GLU A 693 0.56 -18.48 23.79
CA GLU A 693 1.61 -17.85 23.01
C GLU A 693 1.96 -18.76 21.82
N VAL A 694 1.75 -18.30 20.59
CA VAL A 694 2.08 -19.09 19.39
C VAL A 694 3.60 -19.08 19.18
N SER A 695 4.30 -19.95 19.90
CA SER A 695 5.75 -20.17 19.90
C SER A 695 6.10 -21.50 20.57
N ASN A 696 7.33 -21.98 20.43
CA ASN A 696 7.80 -23.17 21.16
C ASN A 696 7.85 -22.94 22.68
N LEU A 697 8.11 -21.70 23.12
CA LEU A 697 8.01 -21.33 24.54
C LEU A 697 6.57 -21.40 25.04
N GLY A 698 5.63 -20.96 24.22
CA GLY A 698 4.21 -21.07 24.52
C GLY A 698 3.70 -22.50 24.57
N LEU A 699 4.23 -23.42 23.75
CA LEU A 699 3.93 -24.85 23.85
C LEU A 699 4.35 -25.45 25.19
N ILE A 700 5.50 -25.04 25.73
CA ILE A 700 5.92 -25.43 27.09
C ILE A 700 4.95 -24.86 28.14
N GLY A 701 4.50 -23.61 27.95
CA GLY A 701 3.48 -22.99 28.79
C GLY A 701 2.14 -23.76 28.76
N LEU A 702 1.67 -24.10 27.57
CA LEU A 702 0.46 -24.89 27.34
C LEU A 702 0.57 -26.28 27.97
N SER A 703 1.74 -26.90 27.87
CA SER A 703 1.99 -28.19 28.51
C SER A 703 1.77 -28.15 30.02
N ASN A 704 2.15 -27.06 30.70
CA ASN A 704 1.89 -26.93 32.13
C ASN A 704 0.41 -26.70 32.43
N ALA A 705 -0.29 -25.90 31.61
CA ALA A 705 -1.71 -25.64 31.77
C ALA A 705 -2.57 -26.90 31.54
N LEU A 706 -2.23 -27.72 30.53
CA LEU A 706 -2.91 -28.98 30.25
C LEU A 706 -2.72 -30.02 31.36
N MET A 707 -1.61 -29.97 32.11
CA MET A 707 -1.41 -30.89 33.24
C MET A 707 -2.43 -30.71 34.35
N ASP A 708 -2.76 -29.45 34.66
CA ASP A 708 -3.77 -29.14 35.67
C ASP A 708 -5.15 -29.70 35.24
N GLU A 709 -5.45 -29.69 33.93
CA GLU A 709 -6.70 -30.22 33.36
C GLU A 709 -6.77 -31.74 33.37
N VAL A 710 -5.65 -32.41 33.06
CA VAL A 710 -5.57 -33.87 33.06
C VAL A 710 -5.84 -34.43 34.45
N GLU A 711 -5.35 -33.78 35.52
CA GLU A 711 -5.65 -34.15 36.91
C GLU A 711 -7.15 -34.09 37.21
N VAL A 712 -7.85 -33.06 36.71
CA VAL A 712 -9.31 -32.93 36.83
C VAL A 712 -10.04 -34.05 36.08
N ALA A 713 -9.61 -34.36 34.85
CA ALA A 713 -10.23 -35.39 34.01
C ALA A 713 -10.11 -36.79 34.64
N PHE A 714 -8.97 -37.14 35.24
CA PHE A 714 -8.81 -38.40 35.96
C PHE A 714 -9.75 -38.50 37.18
N GLY A 715 -9.97 -37.40 37.90
CA GLY A 715 -10.97 -37.34 38.98
C GLY A 715 -12.42 -37.50 38.50
N GLU A 716 -12.72 -37.24 37.22
CA GLU A 716 -14.01 -37.58 36.61
C GLU A 716 -14.06 -39.04 36.13
N LEU A 717 -12.95 -39.57 35.59
CA LEU A 717 -12.82 -40.98 35.21
C LEU A 717 -12.99 -41.92 36.39
N GLU A 718 -12.53 -41.57 37.59
CA GLU A 718 -12.82 -42.32 38.82
C GLU A 718 -14.33 -42.44 39.09
N LYS A 719 -15.08 -41.34 38.88
CA LYS A 719 -16.54 -41.32 39.08
C LYS A 719 -17.26 -42.14 38.01
N ILE A 720 -16.80 -42.09 36.77
CA ILE A 720 -17.39 -42.81 35.62
C ILE A 720 -17.01 -44.30 35.65
N GLY A 721 -15.79 -44.63 36.04
CA GLY A 721 -15.25 -45.99 36.11
C GLY A 721 -15.88 -46.87 37.18
N SER A 722 -16.68 -46.30 38.08
CA SER A 722 -17.54 -47.03 39.01
C SER A 722 -18.74 -47.67 38.29
N GLN A 723 -18.58 -48.90 37.79
CA GLN A 723 -19.61 -49.63 37.02
C GLN A 723 -20.27 -50.77 37.82
N ASP A 724 -21.52 -51.12 37.44
CA ASP A 724 -22.21 -52.32 37.93
C ASP A 724 -21.70 -53.56 37.16
N LEU A 725 -20.90 -54.40 37.82
CA LEU A 725 -20.39 -55.66 37.27
C LEU A 725 -21.48 -56.75 37.35
N ILE A 726 -21.93 -57.25 36.21
CA ILE A 726 -22.94 -58.31 36.14
C ILE A 726 -22.25 -59.67 36.11
N LEU A 727 -22.30 -60.41 37.22
CA LEU A 727 -21.81 -61.79 37.30
C LEU A 727 -23.01 -62.74 37.40
N GLY A 728 -23.36 -63.39 36.30
CA GLY A 728 -24.53 -64.28 36.23
C GLY A 728 -25.84 -63.50 36.38
N SER A 729 -26.54 -63.67 37.50
CA SER A 729 -27.81 -62.98 37.81
C SER A 729 -27.67 -61.84 38.81
N GLU A 730 -26.45 -61.51 39.28
CA GLU A 730 -26.20 -60.50 40.30
C GLU A 730 -25.42 -59.29 39.73
N THR A 731 -25.79 -58.09 40.18
CA THR A 731 -25.13 -56.81 39.86
C THR A 731 -24.28 -56.36 41.05
N LEU A 732 -22.97 -56.27 40.88
CA LEU A 732 -22.00 -55.85 41.91
C LEU A 732 -21.52 -54.43 41.62
N LYS A 733 -21.53 -53.54 42.62
CA LYS A 733 -21.02 -52.18 42.46
C LYS A 733 -19.50 -52.17 42.58
N SER A 734 -18.78 -51.73 41.57
CA SER A 734 -17.33 -51.53 41.66
C SER A 734 -16.99 -50.07 42.05
N ASN A 735 -15.88 -49.90 42.77
CA ASN A 735 -15.25 -48.62 42.99
C ASN A 735 -13.87 -48.63 42.33
N LEU A 736 -13.57 -47.60 41.54
CA LEU A 736 -12.29 -47.42 40.87
C LEU A 736 -11.54 -46.32 41.62
N ASP A 737 -10.37 -46.65 42.16
CA ASP A 737 -9.49 -45.71 42.85
C ASP A 737 -8.18 -45.62 42.06
N ILE A 738 -7.88 -44.43 41.52
CA ILE A 738 -6.68 -44.16 40.73
C ILE A 738 -5.72 -43.40 41.65
N GLU A 739 -4.59 -44.01 42.05
CA GLU A 739 -3.58 -43.23 42.78
C GLU A 739 -3.05 -42.08 41.92
N PRO A 740 -2.68 -40.92 42.50
CA PRO A 740 -2.26 -39.74 41.73
C PRO A 740 -1.18 -40.11 40.71
N LEU A 741 -1.52 -40.04 39.43
CA LEU A 741 -0.66 -40.45 38.33
C LEU A 741 0.49 -39.43 38.21
N PRO A 742 1.76 -39.84 38.29
CA PRO A 742 2.89 -38.99 37.92
C PRO A 742 2.93 -38.86 36.39
N ILE A 743 2.15 -37.91 35.87
CA ILE A 743 2.01 -37.64 34.43
C ILE A 743 3.09 -36.63 34.00
N ILE A 744 3.74 -36.89 32.87
CA ILE A 744 4.64 -35.97 32.17
C ILE A 744 4.13 -35.80 30.74
N LEU A 745 3.90 -34.55 30.34
CA LEU A 745 3.41 -34.16 29.02
C LEU A 745 4.64 -33.66 28.28
N GLU A 746 4.90 -34.26 27.14
CA GLU A 746 6.06 -34.03 26.31
C GLU A 746 5.56 -33.56 24.94
N ILE A 747 5.76 -32.27 24.66
CA ILE A 747 5.54 -31.69 23.33
C ILE A 747 6.92 -31.43 22.75
N PRO A 748 7.37 -32.21 21.74
CA PRO A 748 8.63 -31.96 21.06
C PRO A 748 8.66 -30.53 20.49
N PRO A 749 9.84 -29.89 20.46
CA PRO A 749 9.95 -28.57 19.83
C PRO A 749 9.62 -28.68 18.33
N MET A 750 8.79 -27.74 17.86
CA MET A 750 8.43 -27.62 16.46
C MET A 750 9.59 -26.99 15.70
N GLU A 751 10.20 -27.76 14.80
CA GLU A 751 11.23 -27.26 13.89
C GLU A 751 10.63 -26.83 12.55
N MET A 752 11.27 -25.85 11.91
CA MET A 752 10.86 -25.37 10.59
C MET A 752 11.10 -26.46 9.53
N PRO A 753 10.09 -26.85 8.75
CA PRO A 753 10.27 -27.79 7.64
C PRO A 753 11.31 -27.26 6.65
N LEU A 754 12.15 -28.15 6.11
CA LEU A 754 13.25 -27.80 5.19
C LEU A 754 12.79 -27.55 3.75
N ASN A 755 11.53 -27.86 3.45
CA ASN A 755 10.92 -27.89 2.13
C ASN A 755 9.68 -26.98 2.09
N MET A 756 9.44 -26.41 0.91
CA MET A 756 8.27 -25.58 0.62
C MET A 756 7.00 -26.40 0.36
N GLU A 757 7.16 -27.66 -0.06
CA GLU A 757 6.03 -28.56 -0.27
C GLU A 757 5.46 -28.99 1.09
N THR A 758 4.18 -28.72 1.28
CA THR A 758 3.43 -29.04 2.48
C THR A 758 2.98 -30.49 2.45
N SER A 759 3.14 -31.18 3.58
CA SER A 759 2.71 -32.57 3.74
C SER A 759 2.04 -32.78 5.10
N ASP A 760 1.08 -33.71 5.16
CA ASP A 760 0.54 -34.25 6.40
C ASP A 760 1.15 -35.61 6.79
N THR A 761 2.12 -36.14 6.03
CA THR A 761 2.68 -37.49 6.28
C THR A 761 3.39 -37.66 7.62
N ASN A 762 3.93 -36.58 8.18
CA ASN A 762 4.61 -36.58 9.47
C ASN A 762 3.72 -35.90 10.51
N PRO A 763 3.11 -36.62 11.46
CA PRO A 763 2.19 -36.03 12.43
C PRO A 763 2.90 -35.22 13.50
N ILE A 764 2.20 -34.24 14.07
CA ILE A 764 2.63 -33.62 15.32
C ILE A 764 2.31 -34.60 16.45
N GLU A 765 3.34 -34.98 17.20
CA GLU A 765 3.24 -35.91 18.33
C GLU A 765 3.14 -35.13 19.65
N ILE A 766 2.11 -35.39 20.43
CA ILE A 766 1.96 -34.90 21.81
C ILE A 766 1.96 -36.14 22.71
N GLY A 767 3.05 -36.33 23.44
CA GLY A 767 3.26 -37.50 24.28
C GLY A 767 2.84 -37.27 25.72
N VAL A 768 2.15 -38.22 26.32
CA VAL A 768 1.79 -38.28 27.74
C VAL A 768 2.41 -39.54 28.31
N ARG A 769 3.41 -39.38 29.17
CA ARG A 769 4.05 -40.48 29.89
C ARG A 769 3.52 -40.57 31.31
N VAL A 770 2.97 -41.72 31.65
CA VAL A 770 2.58 -42.10 33.00
C VAL A 770 3.69 -42.97 33.58
N SER A 771 4.40 -42.44 34.58
CA SER A 771 5.39 -43.25 35.31
C SER A 771 4.68 -44.30 36.18
N SER A 772 5.40 -45.34 36.64
CA SER A 772 4.84 -46.48 37.38
C SER A 772 3.76 -46.08 38.38
N SER A 773 2.51 -46.42 38.07
CA SER A 773 1.34 -46.09 38.88
C SER A 773 0.52 -47.34 39.17
N SER A 774 -0.25 -47.32 40.26
CA SER A 774 -1.12 -48.43 40.65
C SER A 774 -2.59 -48.06 40.48
N LEU A 775 -3.33 -48.90 39.77
CA LEU A 775 -4.79 -48.84 39.71
C LEU A 775 -5.39 -49.87 40.67
N THR A 776 -6.31 -49.45 41.54
CA THR A 776 -7.05 -50.35 42.42
C THR A 776 -8.53 -50.41 42.04
N ILE A 777 -8.99 -51.60 41.68
CA ILE A 777 -10.40 -51.89 41.41
C ILE A 777 -10.96 -52.66 42.60
N ALA A 778 -11.84 -52.03 43.40
CA ALA A 778 -12.47 -52.65 44.55
C ALA A 778 -13.95 -53.01 44.30
N LEU A 779 -14.40 -54.17 44.76
CA LEU A 779 -15.81 -54.56 44.70
C LEU A 779 -16.52 -54.13 45.99
N SER A 780 -17.52 -53.26 45.87
CA SER A 780 -18.37 -52.81 46.98
C SER A 780 -19.63 -53.67 47.08
N TYR A 781 -19.77 -54.40 48.21
CA TYR A 781 -20.97 -55.15 48.53
C TYR A 781 -21.99 -54.25 49.23
N GLY A 782 -23.16 -54.04 48.61
CA GLY A 782 -24.29 -53.36 49.24
C GLY A 782 -24.84 -54.18 50.41
N LEU A 783 -24.63 -53.71 51.64
CA LEU A 783 -25.18 -54.29 52.86
C LEU A 783 -26.66 -53.91 53.04
N GLU A 784 -27.60 -54.75 52.57
CA GLU A 784 -28.95 -54.80 53.17
C GLU A 784 -29.57 -56.20 53.37
N ASP A 785 -28.96 -57.32 52.93
CA ASP A 785 -29.47 -58.65 53.28
C ASP A 785 -28.45 -59.53 54.03
N GLU A 786 -28.82 -59.90 55.25
CA GLU A 786 -28.06 -60.71 56.19
C GLU A 786 -28.03 -62.19 55.72
N VAL A 787 -27.01 -62.61 54.95
CA VAL A 787 -26.79 -64.04 54.68
C VAL A 787 -26.07 -64.69 55.88
N LYS A 788 -26.86 -65.32 56.75
CA LYS A 788 -26.37 -66.26 57.77
C LYS A 788 -25.92 -67.57 57.10
N ILE A 789 -24.61 -67.74 56.87
CA ILE A 789 -24.04 -69.06 56.56
C ILE A 789 -23.92 -69.84 57.88
N SER A 790 -24.95 -70.65 58.20
CA SER A 790 -24.85 -71.64 59.27
C SER A 790 -24.27 -72.95 58.73
N LEU A 791 -23.04 -73.29 59.14
CA LEU A 791 -22.46 -74.62 58.91
C LEU A 791 -23.09 -75.63 59.90
N ALA A 792 -24.09 -76.38 59.44
CA ALA A 792 -24.57 -77.58 60.14
C ALA A 792 -23.68 -78.78 59.73
N PRO A 793 -23.19 -79.61 60.68
CA PRO A 793 -22.32 -80.72 60.35
C PRO A 793 -23.13 -81.93 59.90
N ALA A 794 -22.86 -82.43 58.69
CA ALA A 794 -23.26 -83.78 58.29
C ALA A 794 -22.03 -84.54 57.78
N THR A 795 -21.58 -85.45 58.64
CA THR A 795 -21.02 -86.79 58.36
C THR A 795 -20.00 -86.96 57.22
N ILE A 796 -18.82 -87.40 57.64
CA ILE A 796 -17.71 -87.96 56.86
C ILE A 796 -18.20 -89.08 55.95
N GLU A 797 -18.09 -88.91 54.63
CA GLU A 797 -17.69 -89.94 53.65
C GLU A 797 -17.43 -89.29 52.27
N ALA A 798 -16.29 -89.65 51.66
CA ALA A 798 -15.80 -89.31 50.31
C ALA A 798 -15.36 -87.86 50.00
N ASN A 799 -14.32 -87.77 49.17
CA ASN A 799 -13.45 -86.62 48.88
C ASN A 799 -14.19 -85.46 48.16
N PRO A 800 -14.46 -84.30 48.81
CA PRO A 800 -15.31 -83.24 48.25
C PRO A 800 -14.58 -82.22 47.35
N LEU A 801 -13.25 -82.32 47.22
CA LEU A 801 -12.46 -81.39 46.39
C LEU A 801 -12.58 -81.68 44.89
N ALA A 802 -12.79 -82.95 44.50
CA ALA A 802 -12.85 -83.33 43.09
C ALA A 802 -14.17 -82.95 42.40
N SER A 803 -15.30 -82.94 43.13
CA SER A 803 -16.61 -82.58 42.58
C SER A 803 -16.87 -81.07 42.56
N ALA A 804 -16.25 -80.31 43.47
CA ALA A 804 -16.33 -78.85 43.47
C ALA A 804 -15.46 -78.20 42.37
N LEU A 805 -14.36 -78.85 41.97
CA LEU A 805 -13.47 -78.37 40.91
C LEU A 805 -14.04 -78.58 39.49
N THR A 806 -14.83 -79.63 39.27
CA THR A 806 -15.49 -79.88 37.97
C THR A 806 -16.71 -78.98 37.70
N ASP A 807 -17.37 -78.44 38.74
CA ASP A 807 -18.51 -77.52 38.59
C ASP A 807 -18.07 -76.07 38.29
N LEU A 808 -16.77 -75.77 38.41
CA LEU A 808 -16.17 -74.44 38.14
C LEU A 808 -15.52 -74.34 36.76
N GLY A 809 -15.54 -75.41 35.94
CA GLY A 809 -15.01 -75.37 34.57
C GLY A 809 -13.55 -74.94 34.45
N LEU A 810 -12.70 -75.23 35.45
CA LEU A 810 -11.30 -74.81 35.50
C LEU A 810 -10.40 -75.77 34.71
N GLU A 811 -9.59 -75.23 33.81
CA GLU A 811 -8.54 -75.93 33.08
C GLU A 811 -7.17 -75.63 33.66
N PHE A 812 -6.31 -76.65 33.67
CA PHE A 812 -4.97 -76.60 34.23
C PHE A 812 -3.98 -76.83 33.09
N SER A 813 -3.16 -75.83 32.78
CA SER A 813 -2.07 -75.95 31.79
C SER A 813 -0.71 -76.10 32.50
N ASP A 814 0.39 -76.13 31.74
CA ASP A 814 1.76 -76.10 32.28
C ASP A 814 2.13 -74.72 32.87
N TYR A 815 1.41 -73.66 32.48
CA TYR A 815 1.65 -72.29 32.92
C TYR A 815 0.79 -71.91 34.14
N GLY A 816 -0.50 -72.25 34.11
CA GLY A 816 -1.44 -71.77 35.11
C GLY A 816 -2.81 -72.43 35.10
N VAL A 817 -3.78 -71.70 35.65
CA VAL A 817 -5.18 -72.09 35.73
C VAL A 817 -6.01 -71.12 34.89
N SER A 818 -6.84 -71.64 34.00
CA SER A 818 -7.83 -70.91 33.20
C SER A 818 -9.23 -71.51 33.41
N SER A 819 -10.27 -70.96 32.78
CA SER A 819 -11.61 -71.57 32.78
C SER A 819 -12.15 -71.65 31.36
N GLU A 820 -12.55 -72.84 30.90
CA GLU A 820 -13.11 -73.09 29.56
C GLU A 820 -14.42 -72.31 29.33
N SER A 821 -15.15 -72.01 30.41
CA SER A 821 -16.42 -71.27 30.39
C SER A 821 -16.29 -69.74 30.54
N ALA A 822 -15.08 -69.20 30.73
CA ALA A 822 -14.85 -67.78 30.97
C ALA A 822 -14.31 -67.05 29.74
N ILE A 823 -15.05 -67.10 28.63
CA ILE A 823 -14.82 -66.22 27.47
C ILE A 823 -15.59 -64.92 27.71
N PHE A 824 -14.87 -63.82 27.79
CA PHE A 824 -15.43 -62.49 27.93
C PHE A 824 -15.68 -61.88 26.55
N TYR A 825 -16.81 -61.20 26.40
CA TYR A 825 -17.13 -60.44 25.20
C TYR A 825 -17.14 -58.96 25.54
N SER A 826 -16.46 -58.14 24.76
CA SER A 826 -16.42 -56.70 24.93
C SER A 826 -16.75 -56.02 23.60
N ILE A 827 -17.56 -54.98 23.65
CA ILE A 827 -17.91 -54.17 22.48
C ILE A 827 -17.02 -52.95 22.49
N VAL A 828 -16.28 -52.74 21.41
CA VAL A 828 -15.41 -51.57 21.23
C VAL A 828 -16.01 -50.67 20.16
N PRO A 829 -16.60 -49.52 20.52
CA PRO A 829 -17.12 -48.57 19.55
C PRO A 829 -15.97 -47.80 18.85
N PRO A 830 -16.19 -47.27 17.64
CA PRO A 830 -15.25 -46.33 17.02
C PRO A 830 -15.15 -45.02 17.81
N ILE A 831 -14.06 -44.29 17.61
CA ILE A 831 -13.85 -42.97 18.23
C ILE A 831 -14.47 -41.89 17.35
N MET A 832 -15.48 -41.21 17.88
CA MET A 832 -16.14 -40.09 17.22
C MET A 832 -16.47 -39.01 18.23
N GLU A 833 -15.87 -37.83 18.05
CA GLU A 833 -16.02 -36.71 18.96
C GLU A 833 -16.25 -35.40 18.21
N HIS A 834 -17.19 -34.59 18.71
CA HIS A 834 -17.39 -33.24 18.20
C HIS A 834 -16.52 -32.29 19.01
N THR A 835 -15.57 -31.64 18.33
CA THR A 835 -14.69 -30.65 18.92
C THR A 835 -14.94 -29.27 18.32
N LEU A 836 -14.27 -28.26 18.86
CA LEU A 836 -14.21 -26.93 18.27
C LEU A 836 -13.57 -26.92 16.87
N TRP A 837 -12.76 -27.93 16.56
CA TRP A 837 -12.06 -28.12 15.27
C TRP A 837 -12.76 -29.13 14.36
N GLY A 838 -14.08 -29.23 14.51
CA GLY A 838 -14.92 -30.12 13.71
C GLY A 838 -15.08 -31.52 14.31
N LEU A 839 -15.59 -32.41 13.47
CA LEU A 839 -15.91 -33.79 13.83
C LEU A 839 -14.66 -34.68 13.67
N ILE A 840 -14.13 -35.14 14.80
CA ILE A 840 -13.01 -36.10 14.83
C ILE A 840 -13.58 -37.51 14.67
N LYS A 841 -13.06 -38.25 13.69
CA LYS A 841 -13.39 -39.66 13.41
C LYS A 841 -12.10 -40.44 13.29
N SER A 842 -11.59 -40.92 14.42
CA SER A 842 -10.21 -41.37 14.57
C SER A 842 -10.11 -42.87 14.84
N SER A 843 -8.93 -43.43 14.58
CA SER A 843 -8.51 -44.71 15.15
C SER A 843 -7.49 -44.52 16.27
N ALA A 844 -7.59 -45.34 17.31
CA ALA A 844 -6.54 -45.55 18.28
C ALA A 844 -5.86 -46.90 18.07
N ARG A 845 -4.54 -46.93 18.22
CA ARG A 845 -3.73 -48.13 18.38
C ARG A 845 -3.45 -48.35 19.86
N LEU A 846 -3.59 -49.58 20.30
CA LEU A 846 -3.39 -50.01 21.68
C LEU A 846 -2.43 -51.18 21.69
N GLU A 847 -1.27 -51.00 22.32
CA GLU A 847 -0.29 -52.04 22.58
C GLU A 847 -0.23 -52.29 24.09
N ILE A 848 -0.66 -53.48 24.53
CA ILE A 848 -0.63 -53.85 25.94
C ILE A 848 0.37 -54.97 26.15
N THR A 849 1.45 -54.67 26.86
CA THR A 849 2.44 -55.66 27.31
C THR A 849 1.98 -56.27 28.63
N MET A 850 1.76 -57.59 28.63
CA MET A 850 1.27 -58.35 29.77
C MET A 850 2.40 -58.80 30.73
N PRO A 851 2.14 -58.94 32.04
CA PRO A 851 3.12 -59.41 33.01
C PRO A 851 3.26 -60.94 32.97
N ASP A 852 4.37 -61.47 33.48
CA ASP A 852 4.64 -62.92 33.59
C ASP A 852 3.61 -63.69 34.47
N SER A 853 2.74 -62.99 35.18
CA SER A 853 1.72 -63.59 36.05
C SER A 853 0.42 -63.94 35.30
N ILE A 854 0.17 -63.35 34.13
CA ILE A 854 -1.10 -63.39 33.39
C ILE A 854 -0.81 -63.66 31.92
N ARG A 855 -1.58 -64.55 31.28
CA ARG A 855 -1.48 -64.81 29.84
C ARG A 855 -2.86 -64.78 29.19
N ILE A 856 -3.00 -64.05 28.09
CA ILE A 856 -4.16 -64.14 27.19
C ILE A 856 -4.10 -65.49 26.48
N ASN A 857 -5.09 -66.33 26.74
CA ASN A 857 -5.16 -67.68 26.18
C ASN A 857 -5.92 -67.70 24.83
N HIS A 858 -6.90 -66.81 24.69
CA HIS A 858 -7.67 -66.63 23.45
C HIS A 858 -7.97 -65.14 23.28
N PHE A 859 -7.82 -64.64 22.05
CA PHE A 859 -8.24 -63.31 21.63
C PHE A 859 -8.69 -63.40 20.17
N GLU A 860 -9.90 -62.96 19.88
CA GLU A 860 -10.45 -62.90 18.52
C GLU A 860 -11.30 -61.64 18.38
N SER A 861 -11.04 -60.86 17.32
CA SER A 861 -11.78 -59.65 16.92
C SER A 861 -12.68 -60.01 15.75
N GLU A 862 -13.96 -59.62 15.79
CA GLU A 862 -14.93 -59.85 14.71
C GLU A 862 -14.48 -59.19 13.39
N LYS A 863 -13.86 -58.02 13.49
CA LYS A 863 -13.30 -57.26 12.35
C LYS A 863 -11.82 -57.56 12.05
N GLY A 864 -11.18 -58.46 12.81
CA GLY A 864 -9.76 -58.81 12.61
C GLY A 864 -8.77 -57.71 13.00
N LEU A 865 -9.17 -56.77 13.86
CA LEU A 865 -8.41 -55.56 14.20
C LEU A 865 -7.40 -55.74 15.34
N GLY A 866 -7.16 -56.96 15.80
CA GLY A 866 -6.18 -57.20 16.85
C GLY A 866 -5.53 -58.58 16.79
N SER A 867 -4.33 -58.63 17.34
CA SER A 867 -3.49 -59.82 17.38
C SER A 867 -2.72 -59.88 18.69
N VAL A 868 -2.27 -61.08 19.03
CA VAL A 868 -1.50 -61.33 20.25
C VAL A 868 -0.22 -62.03 19.88
N ASP A 869 0.89 -61.33 20.09
CA ASP A 869 2.23 -61.79 19.77
C ASP A 869 3.08 -61.96 21.04
N VAL A 870 4.23 -62.64 20.89
CA VAL A 870 5.22 -62.78 21.97
C VAL A 870 6.50 -62.07 21.55
N ILE A 871 6.77 -60.93 22.18
CA ILE A 871 7.93 -60.07 21.92
C ILE A 871 8.79 -60.07 23.19
N ASP A 872 10.09 -60.36 23.05
CA ASP A 872 11.06 -60.45 24.16
C ASP A 872 10.64 -61.36 25.34
N GLY A 873 9.84 -62.39 25.06
CA GLY A 873 9.38 -63.36 26.05
C GLY A 873 8.15 -62.93 26.85
N LYS A 874 7.65 -61.70 26.65
CA LYS A 874 6.38 -61.20 27.16
C LYS A 874 5.31 -61.26 26.08
N GLN A 875 4.05 -61.34 26.49
CA GLN A 875 2.91 -61.32 25.56
C GLN A 875 2.47 -59.87 25.33
N VAL A 876 2.35 -59.48 24.06
CA VAL A 876 1.91 -58.15 23.63
C VAL A 876 0.61 -58.29 22.87
N LEU A 877 -0.43 -57.59 23.32
CA LEU A 877 -1.70 -57.44 22.64
C LEU A 877 -1.65 -56.15 21.82
N SER A 878 -1.66 -56.26 20.49
CA SER A 878 -1.81 -55.12 19.60
C SER A 878 -3.23 -55.10 19.06
N TYR A 879 -3.99 -54.06 19.39
CA TYR A 879 -5.37 -53.89 18.99
C TYR A 879 -5.62 -52.49 18.42
N ARG A 880 -6.45 -52.41 17.38
CA ARG A 880 -6.84 -51.17 16.72
C ARG A 880 -8.33 -50.95 16.85
N THR A 881 -8.75 -49.73 17.19
CA THR A 881 -10.18 -49.40 17.22
C THR A 881 -10.75 -49.31 15.80
N PRO A 882 -12.01 -49.74 15.59
CA PRO A 882 -12.66 -49.56 14.29
C PRO A 882 -12.82 -48.07 13.94
N VAL A 883 -12.88 -47.77 12.64
CA VAL A 883 -13.12 -46.43 12.10
C VAL A 883 -14.49 -46.33 11.43
N CYS A 884 -15.06 -45.11 11.39
CA CYS A 884 -16.37 -44.85 10.78
C CYS A 884 -16.32 -43.69 9.77
N PRO A 885 -15.60 -43.84 8.64
CA PRO A 885 -15.26 -42.73 7.75
C PRO A 885 -16.48 -41.99 7.17
N GLU A 886 -17.51 -42.74 6.73
CA GLU A 886 -18.72 -42.21 6.09
C GLU A 886 -19.80 -41.71 7.07
N ALA A 887 -19.62 -41.90 8.38
CA ALA A 887 -20.64 -41.53 9.36
C ALA A 887 -20.68 -40.01 9.59
N GLU A 888 -21.89 -39.44 9.61
CA GLU A 888 -22.13 -38.03 9.96
C GLU A 888 -22.64 -37.85 11.40
N ASN A 889 -23.14 -38.93 12.03
CA ASN A 889 -23.66 -38.92 13.39
C ASN A 889 -23.30 -40.19 14.17
N TRP A 890 -23.30 -40.09 15.51
CA TRP A 890 -22.95 -41.20 16.40
C TRP A 890 -23.75 -42.50 16.16
N PRO A 891 -25.08 -42.49 15.94
CA PRO A 891 -25.83 -43.72 15.66
C PRO A 891 -25.42 -44.44 14.37
N GLN A 892 -24.91 -43.73 13.37
CA GLN A 892 -24.33 -44.33 12.16
C GLN A 892 -22.94 -44.91 12.49
N CYS A 893 -22.09 -44.15 13.18
CA CYS A 893 -20.74 -44.56 13.55
C CYS A 893 -20.74 -45.78 14.48
N TYR A 894 -21.62 -45.82 15.49
CA TYR A 894 -21.73 -46.93 16.44
C TYR A 894 -22.04 -48.28 15.77
N ARG A 895 -22.62 -48.30 14.57
CA ARG A 895 -22.85 -49.55 13.82
C ARG A 895 -21.55 -50.23 13.39
N GLU A 896 -20.48 -49.46 13.31
CA GLU A 896 -19.14 -49.94 12.96
C GLU A 896 -18.34 -50.41 14.17
N HIS A 897 -18.98 -50.67 15.32
CA HIS A 897 -18.31 -51.28 16.47
C HIS A 897 -17.70 -52.65 16.14
N ASP A 898 -16.65 -52.99 16.89
CA ASP A 898 -16.04 -54.31 16.87
C ASP A 898 -16.44 -55.08 18.13
N THR A 899 -16.62 -56.40 18.00
CA THR A 899 -16.87 -57.28 19.13
C THR A 899 -15.63 -58.14 19.34
N ILE A 900 -14.95 -57.93 20.47
CA ILE A 900 -13.77 -58.73 20.84
C ILE A 900 -14.17 -59.82 21.82
N SER A 901 -13.61 -61.02 21.64
CA SER A 901 -13.73 -62.14 22.57
C SER A 901 -12.37 -62.53 23.12
N TRP A 902 -12.26 -62.66 24.44
CA TRP A 902 -10.97 -62.91 25.08
C TRP A 902 -11.07 -63.79 26.33
N SER A 903 -10.00 -64.53 26.63
CA SER A 903 -9.87 -65.30 27.87
C SER A 903 -8.45 -65.21 28.43
N VAL A 904 -8.34 -65.29 29.75
CA VAL A 904 -7.09 -65.12 30.48
C VAL A 904 -6.77 -66.36 31.31
N GLU A 905 -5.49 -66.68 31.38
CA GLU A 905 -4.90 -67.72 32.18
C GLU A 905 -3.96 -67.11 33.23
N VAL A 906 -4.12 -67.53 34.48
CA VAL A 906 -3.34 -67.00 35.61
C VAL A 906 -2.28 -68.01 36.04
N SER A 907 -1.02 -67.59 36.15
CA SER A 907 0.11 -68.48 36.44
C SER A 907 0.03 -69.17 37.82
N TYR A 908 0.59 -70.39 37.94
CA TYR A 908 0.66 -71.06 39.25
C TYR A 908 1.52 -70.32 40.27
N MET A 909 2.56 -69.62 39.81
CA MET A 909 3.44 -68.86 40.70
C MET A 909 2.69 -67.70 41.35
N PHE A 910 1.80 -67.04 40.60
CA PHE A 910 0.89 -66.04 41.14
C PHE A 910 -0.08 -66.64 42.17
N ILE A 911 -0.77 -67.73 41.82
CA ILE A 911 -1.73 -68.40 42.70
C ILE A 911 -1.07 -68.89 44.00
N LEU A 912 0.11 -69.51 43.91
CA LEU A 912 0.87 -69.94 45.08
C LEU A 912 1.35 -68.75 45.92
N GLY A 913 1.78 -67.66 45.28
CA GLY A 913 2.19 -66.43 45.95
C GLY A 913 1.11 -65.88 46.88
N GLU A 914 -0.13 -65.77 46.38
CA GLU A 914 -1.26 -65.28 47.17
C GLU A 914 -1.72 -66.31 48.23
N VAL A 915 -1.78 -67.59 47.89
CA VAL A 915 -2.30 -68.64 48.78
C VAL A 915 -1.33 -69.03 49.91
N VAL A 916 -0.02 -68.82 49.74
CA VAL A 916 1.02 -69.20 50.72
C VAL A 916 0.83 -68.54 52.08
N GLN A 917 0.33 -67.31 52.13
CA GLN A 917 0.06 -66.61 53.40
C GLN A 917 -1.01 -67.35 54.22
N TYR A 918 -2.07 -67.82 53.55
CA TYR A 918 -3.13 -68.60 54.17
C TYR A 918 -2.66 -70.00 54.58
N ILE A 919 -1.85 -70.65 53.75
CA ILE A 919 -1.25 -71.95 54.09
C ILE A 919 -0.39 -71.81 55.36
N LEU A 920 0.40 -70.73 55.48
CA LEU A 920 1.21 -70.47 56.67
C LEU A 920 0.35 -70.25 57.93
N VAL A 921 -0.73 -69.47 57.83
CA VAL A 921 -1.67 -69.26 58.96
C VAL A 921 -2.31 -70.59 59.38
N VAL A 922 -2.80 -71.39 58.42
CA VAL A 922 -3.37 -72.71 58.68
C VAL A 922 -2.33 -73.64 59.32
N LEU A 923 -1.09 -73.67 58.82
CA LEU A 923 0.00 -74.46 59.40
C LEU A 923 0.36 -74.03 60.83
N VAL A 924 0.31 -72.74 61.14
CA VAL A 924 0.49 -72.22 62.51
C VAL A 924 -0.66 -72.67 63.43
N PHE A 925 -1.91 -72.57 62.97
CA PHE A 925 -3.08 -73.06 63.73
C PHE A 925 -3.05 -74.58 63.92
N LEU A 926 -2.66 -75.35 62.90
CA LEU A 926 -2.45 -76.79 62.98
C LEU A 926 -1.31 -77.14 63.94
N GLY A 927 -0.20 -76.40 63.90
CA GLY A 927 0.92 -76.50 64.83
C GLY A 927 0.50 -76.25 66.28
N LEU A 928 -0.32 -75.22 66.51
CA LEU A 928 -0.90 -74.90 67.82
C LEU A 928 -1.91 -75.95 68.30
N ALA A 929 -2.73 -76.49 67.40
CA ALA A 929 -3.69 -77.55 67.71
C ALA A 929 -2.99 -78.87 68.06
N ILE A 930 -1.97 -79.25 67.29
CA ILE A 930 -1.12 -80.42 67.56
C ILE A 930 -0.35 -80.23 68.86
N SER A 931 0.20 -79.03 69.11
CA SER A 931 0.84 -78.65 70.38
C SER A 931 -0.11 -78.80 71.58
N ARG A 932 -1.35 -78.30 71.47
CA ARG A 932 -2.38 -78.45 72.51
C ARG A 932 -2.77 -79.92 72.72
N LEU A 933 -2.88 -80.73 71.66
CA LEU A 933 -3.14 -82.17 71.75
C LEU A 933 -1.98 -82.92 72.41
N LYS A 934 -0.74 -82.53 72.14
CA LYS A 934 0.47 -83.11 72.76
C LYS A 934 0.55 -82.75 74.25
N ARG A 935 0.33 -81.47 74.61
CA ARG A 935 0.21 -81.04 76.02
C ARG A 935 -0.89 -81.78 76.78
N ARG A 936 -2.06 -82.02 76.17
CA ARG A 936 -3.14 -82.81 76.78
C ARG A 936 -2.81 -84.29 76.94
N ARG A 937 -2.05 -84.88 76.00
CA ARG A 937 -1.55 -86.27 76.12
C ARG A 937 -0.46 -86.41 77.18
N ASP A 938 0.42 -85.42 77.30
CA ASP A 938 1.49 -85.42 78.30
C ASP A 938 0.92 -85.20 79.72
N ALA A 939 -0.12 -84.36 79.87
CA ALA A 939 -0.89 -84.24 81.11
C ALA A 939 -1.61 -85.55 81.50
N ARG A 940 -2.15 -86.30 80.54
CA ARG A 940 -2.78 -87.62 80.78
C ARG A 940 -1.76 -88.70 81.14
N LYS A 941 -0.53 -88.63 80.62
CA LYS A 941 0.56 -89.56 80.99
C LYS A 941 1.08 -89.28 82.41
N ALA A 942 1.15 -88.01 82.83
CA ALA A 942 1.49 -87.64 84.20
C ALA A 942 0.49 -88.19 85.24
N ALA A 943 -0.82 -88.17 84.93
CA ALA A 943 -1.86 -88.73 85.81
C ALA A 943 -1.86 -90.27 85.90
N SER A 944 -1.26 -90.99 84.94
CA SER A 944 -1.16 -92.47 84.97
C SER A 944 0.04 -93.00 85.76
N LYS A 945 1.02 -92.13 86.04
CA LYS A 945 2.26 -92.49 86.73
C LYS A 945 2.08 -92.47 88.26
N SER A 946 1.28 -91.55 88.78
CA SER A 946 0.94 -91.44 90.21
C SER A 946 0.04 -92.56 90.75
N ALA A 947 -0.67 -93.30 89.88
CA ALA A 947 -1.51 -94.44 90.30
C ALA A 947 -0.73 -95.77 90.43
N LYS A 948 0.49 -95.87 89.87
CA LYS A 948 1.38 -97.04 90.00
C LYS A 948 2.29 -96.97 91.24
N GLU A 949 2.70 -95.77 91.63
CA GLU A 949 3.58 -95.54 92.79
C GLU A 949 2.84 -95.72 94.13
N ALA A 950 1.52 -95.47 94.19
CA ALA A 950 0.69 -95.67 95.41
C ALA A 950 0.35 -97.15 95.74
N MET A 951 0.67 -98.11 94.86
CA MET A 951 0.43 -99.55 95.06
C MET A 951 1.70 -100.30 95.54
N GLU A 952 2.88 -99.76 95.27
CA GLU A 952 4.17 -100.26 95.80
C GLU A 952 4.41 -99.82 97.25
N GLU A 953 3.89 -98.66 97.66
CA GLU A 953 4.08 -98.11 99.02
C GLU A 953 3.32 -98.89 100.11
N LYS A 954 2.16 -99.48 99.77
CA LYS A 954 1.39 -100.37 100.68
C LYS A 954 1.97 -101.77 100.88
N MET A 955 2.87 -102.23 99.99
CA MET A 955 3.58 -103.50 100.16
C MET A 955 4.92 -103.33 100.89
N LEU A 956 5.48 -102.11 100.93
CA LEU A 956 6.76 -101.82 101.58
C LEU A 956 6.61 -101.45 103.08
N GLU A 957 5.47 -100.89 103.49
CA GLU A 957 5.21 -100.51 104.90
C GLU A 957 4.95 -101.70 105.86
N LEU A 958 4.68 -102.91 105.34
CA LEU A 958 4.46 -104.11 106.17
C LEU A 958 5.76 -104.86 106.51
N GLU A 959 6.89 -104.52 105.87
CA GLU A 959 8.18 -105.19 106.02
C GLU A 959 9.24 -104.33 106.75
N ILE A 960 8.98 -103.03 106.97
CA ILE A 960 9.95 -102.08 107.56
C ILE A 960 9.52 -101.61 108.98
N ALA A 961 8.44 -102.15 109.54
CA ALA A 961 8.05 -101.98 110.95
C ALA A 961 8.72 -103.00 111.92
N ALA A 962 9.74 -103.74 111.46
CA ALA A 962 10.45 -104.76 112.25
C ALA A 962 11.84 -104.35 112.75
N GLN A 963 12.37 -103.18 112.41
CA GLN A 963 13.63 -102.68 112.95
C GLN A 963 13.58 -101.16 113.22
N MET A 964 13.33 -100.84 114.49
CA MET A 964 13.88 -99.74 115.31
C MET A 964 14.57 -98.59 114.53
N GLY A 965 14.28 -97.31 114.72
CA GLY A 965 13.70 -96.61 115.87
C GLY A 965 14.44 -95.27 116.03
N GLU A 966 13.73 -94.25 116.55
CA GLU A 966 14.22 -92.92 116.99
C GLU A 966 14.76 -91.99 115.89
N LEU A 967 14.48 -90.69 115.84
CA LEU A 967 13.76 -89.72 116.67
C LEU A 967 13.71 -88.43 115.82
N GLU A 968 12.63 -87.65 115.93
CA GLU A 968 12.57 -86.16 115.92
C GLU A 968 13.36 -85.37 114.84
N GLU A 969 12.84 -84.34 114.17
CA GLU A 969 11.99 -83.27 114.67
C GLU A 969 11.55 -82.38 113.47
N ASN A 970 10.36 -81.77 113.61
CA ASN A 970 9.99 -80.41 113.21
C ASN A 970 9.89 -80.02 111.72
N LEU A 971 8.67 -79.78 111.20
CA LEU A 971 7.79 -78.59 111.31
C LEU A 971 8.01 -77.64 110.11
N VAL A 972 7.01 -77.45 109.22
CA VAL A 972 6.02 -76.33 109.22
C VAL A 972 6.55 -75.12 108.44
N ILE A 973 5.84 -74.31 107.64
CA ILE A 973 4.49 -74.16 107.06
C ILE A 973 4.56 -72.81 106.28
N GLU A 974 3.61 -72.57 105.36
CA GLU A 974 3.18 -71.26 104.79
C GLU A 974 4.19 -70.51 103.87
N THR A 975 3.88 -70.14 102.63
CA THR A 975 2.84 -69.20 102.10
C THR A 975 2.85 -67.82 102.78
N PRO A 976 2.22 -66.78 102.21
CA PRO A 976 2.24 -66.28 100.84
C PRO A 976 2.47 -64.74 100.84
N GLU A 977 2.16 -64.14 99.69
CA GLU A 977 1.42 -62.87 99.57
C GLU A 977 2.13 -61.51 99.72
N ASP A 978 1.67 -60.66 98.80
CA ASP A 978 1.30 -59.26 99.03
C ASP A 978 2.42 -58.24 99.19
N THR A 979 2.28 -57.02 98.70
CA THR A 979 1.19 -56.29 98.03
C THR A 979 1.89 -55.13 97.32
N GLY A 980 1.33 -54.48 96.30
CA GLY A 980 0.36 -53.41 96.51
C GLY A 980 0.99 -52.26 97.31
N THR A 981 0.93 -51.00 96.92
CA THR A 981 -0.24 -50.32 96.36
C THR A 981 0.16 -48.88 96.03
N GLU A 982 -0.55 -48.31 95.04
CA GLU A 982 -1.13 -46.95 94.99
C GLU A 982 -0.21 -45.73 95.14
N SER A 983 -0.44 -44.57 94.52
CA SER A 983 -1.54 -43.93 93.78
C SER A 983 -0.85 -42.72 93.06
N SER A 984 -1.42 -41.86 92.20
CA SER A 984 -2.72 -41.18 92.17
C SER A 984 -2.77 -40.27 90.92
N ASN A 985 -3.94 -40.20 90.27
CA ASN A 985 -4.65 -39.08 89.61
C ASN A 985 -3.90 -37.97 88.82
N TRP A 986 -4.20 -37.74 87.52
CA TRP A 986 -5.29 -36.90 86.92
C TRP A 986 -5.02 -35.38 87.04
N TRP A 987 -5.06 -34.50 86.02
CA TRP A 987 -6.03 -34.27 84.93
C TRP A 987 -5.53 -33.19 83.92
N ASN A 988 -6.19 -33.17 82.73
CA ASN A 988 -6.69 -31.99 81.95
C ASN A 988 -5.75 -31.13 81.10
N GLN A 989 -6.15 -30.58 79.93
CA GLN A 989 -7.38 -30.68 79.11
C GLN A 989 -7.08 -30.02 77.74
N GLU A 990 -7.86 -30.40 76.72
CA GLU A 990 -8.10 -29.69 75.45
C GLU A 990 -8.61 -28.24 75.71
N ASP A 991 -8.61 -27.30 74.77
CA ASP A 991 -9.58 -27.19 73.66
C ASP A 991 -9.36 -25.86 72.85
N PRO A 992 -10.16 -25.53 71.80
CA PRO A 992 -9.74 -24.86 70.56
C PRO A 992 -10.44 -23.49 70.32
N VAL A 993 -10.36 -22.96 69.08
CA VAL A 993 -11.45 -22.57 68.14
C VAL A 993 -10.85 -22.24 66.78
#